data_AF-A0A7X6YWC8-F1
#
_entry.id   AF-A0A7X6YWC8-F1
#
_cell.length_a   1.000
_cell.length_b   1.000
_cell.length_c   1.000
_cell.angle_alpha   90.00
_cell.angle_beta   90.00
_cell.angle_gamma   90.00
#
_symmetry.space_group_name_H-M   'P 1'
#
loop_
_entity.id
_entity.type
_entity.pdbx_description
1 polymer ?
#
loop_
_entity_poly.entity_id
_entity_poly.type
_entity_poly.pdbx_seq_one_letter_code
_entity_poly.pdbx_strand_id
1 'polypeptide(L)'
;TNPDMLHLGLLPHHAKWGHFFAGLRYVVVDEVHTYRGVFGSHVAWVLRRLKRICALYGADPTFVLASATIGNPGEHARLLIDAPTGEITRSGAGRAAHHVLLLNPLDSAATTATLMLDAAVSRGLRTIVYCQSRKMTELITIWTGQRLKERQHLVASYRSGFLPEERRQIEARLAEGSLLGVISTSALELGIDIGHLDICLLVGYPGSMMATWQRAGRVGRQQRESLVVLIGHEDALDQHFMRNPEDFFNRPVEPVTMNPDNPNIAGAQLVCAAAELPLTAGEPLLQSPEAEATLRHLTEELQLLQSADGTTWFSPQLLPQRHVNLRGGGPSFAILELPKRVLLGTMDGGRVLRDCHPGAIYLHMARTFHVDSLDLEAREILVRQVQPPYFTRPLSEKTTEILREKAHADYGSTRVRFGTLRVTERITGYQRVATGSLRVLARVPLDLPPQVFETEGFWVEVPDRVREQAEAARLHFMGGIHAMEHALIGLMPLLVLCDRGDLGGISHPWHDQAGGAAVFVYDGYAGGMGLSARAFACIGALLDQTRQAVAACGCELGCPSCVHSPKCGSGNRPIDKQACLFVLDQLAAGGRAAARPRVETRAAVLPATALSSPSTAEERSPTGADGLPARYGVFDVETQRSAQEVGGWHRAELMRVSVAVLYESDGERFTAYTEEDIHQMIERLFDLDLVIGFNNKRFDNRVLSRYTDRNLGDLPSFDILEAITNRLGYRLSLDRLAEQTLRVQKTGDGLLALRWFRQGEMARLTAYCQQDVAITRDLFLFGLRQRYLLFRNKAGAEVRLPVDFATGVTTLKRRRDDRLTARPDPCAPSR
;
A
#
# COMPACT_ATOMS: atom_id res chain seq x y z
N THR A 1 -23.53 -10.19 -10.46
CA THR A 1 -22.10 -10.46 -10.11
C THR A 1 -21.66 -9.45 -9.04
N ASN A 2 -20.41 -9.49 -8.58
CA ASN A 2 -19.82 -8.49 -7.66
C ASN A 2 -18.47 -7.98 -8.21
N PRO A 3 -17.89 -6.90 -7.65
CA PRO A 3 -16.62 -6.36 -8.15
C PRO A 3 -15.45 -7.35 -8.08
N ASP A 4 -15.40 -8.19 -7.04
CA ASP A 4 -14.37 -9.22 -6.88
C ASP A 4 -14.45 -10.25 -8.04
N MET A 5 -15.65 -10.68 -8.43
CA MET A 5 -15.87 -11.61 -9.54
C MET A 5 -15.63 -10.96 -10.91
N LEU A 6 -15.93 -9.67 -11.06
CA LEU A 6 -15.53 -8.92 -12.25
C LEU A 6 -14.00 -8.92 -12.40
N HIS A 7 -13.29 -8.57 -11.32
CA HIS A 7 -11.84 -8.48 -11.27
C HIS A 7 -11.14 -9.84 -11.47
N LEU A 8 -11.62 -10.90 -10.81
CA LEU A 8 -10.97 -12.22 -10.82
C LEU A 8 -11.40 -13.12 -11.97
N GLY A 9 -12.66 -13.02 -12.42
CA GLY A 9 -13.30 -14.05 -13.24
C GLY A 9 -13.76 -13.60 -14.63
N LEU A 10 -14.20 -12.35 -14.79
CA LEU A 10 -14.75 -11.87 -16.07
C LEU A 10 -13.70 -11.13 -16.91
N LEU A 11 -13.14 -10.05 -16.37
CA LEU A 11 -12.20 -9.19 -17.10
C LEU A 11 -10.93 -9.92 -17.60
N PRO A 12 -10.18 -10.69 -16.78
CA PRO A 12 -9.00 -11.44 -17.24
C PRO A 12 -9.32 -12.59 -18.21
N HIS A 13 -10.60 -12.94 -18.35
CA HIS A 13 -11.07 -14.01 -19.22
C HIS A 13 -12.06 -13.50 -20.26
N HIS A 14 -11.97 -12.21 -20.62
CA HIS A 14 -12.95 -11.54 -21.46
C HIS A 14 -13.18 -12.23 -22.82
N ALA A 15 -12.15 -12.87 -23.39
CA ALA A 15 -12.26 -13.68 -24.60
C ALA A 15 -13.35 -14.77 -24.52
N LYS A 16 -13.57 -15.38 -23.34
CA LYS A 16 -14.62 -16.37 -23.11
C LYS A 16 -16.02 -15.76 -23.02
N TRP A 17 -16.10 -14.45 -22.77
CA TRP A 17 -17.31 -13.69 -22.55
C TRP A 17 -17.59 -12.69 -23.70
N GLY A 18 -16.91 -12.83 -24.85
CA GLY A 18 -16.98 -11.84 -25.93
C GLY A 18 -18.41 -11.53 -26.40
N HIS A 19 -19.28 -12.55 -26.51
CA HIS A 19 -20.68 -12.34 -26.87
C HIS A 19 -21.45 -11.52 -25.82
N PHE A 20 -21.17 -11.75 -24.53
CA PHE A 20 -21.78 -10.99 -23.44
C PHE A 20 -21.34 -9.52 -23.49
N PHE A 21 -20.04 -9.25 -23.64
CA PHE A 21 -19.52 -7.88 -23.68
C PHE A 21 -19.98 -7.12 -24.92
N ALA A 22 -20.03 -7.76 -26.09
CA ALA A 22 -20.54 -7.13 -27.32
C ALA A 22 -22.02 -6.72 -27.22
N GLY A 23 -22.82 -7.43 -26.41
CA GLY A 23 -24.24 -7.13 -26.18
C GLY A 23 -24.54 -6.24 -24.97
N LEU A 24 -23.52 -5.80 -24.22
CA LEU A 24 -23.72 -5.12 -22.94
C LEU A 24 -24.18 -3.67 -23.15
N ARG A 25 -25.41 -3.36 -22.72
CA ARG A 25 -26.01 -2.01 -22.85
C ARG A 25 -26.10 -1.24 -21.54
N TYR A 26 -26.22 -1.93 -20.42
CA TYR A 26 -26.41 -1.32 -19.11
C TYR A 26 -25.53 -1.98 -18.06
N VAL A 27 -24.90 -1.16 -17.23
CA VAL A 27 -24.17 -1.60 -16.04
C VAL A 27 -24.82 -0.95 -14.83
N VAL A 28 -25.53 -1.76 -14.03
CA VAL A 28 -26.14 -1.30 -12.78
C VAL A 28 -25.13 -1.49 -11.65
N VAL A 29 -24.78 -0.41 -10.99
CA VAL A 29 -23.91 -0.42 -9.81
C VAL A 29 -24.78 -0.05 -8.62
N ASP A 30 -25.14 -1.05 -7.82
CA ASP A 30 -25.97 -0.86 -6.63
C ASP A 30 -25.11 -0.51 -5.40
N GLU A 31 -25.73 0.17 -4.44
CA GLU A 31 -25.15 0.59 -3.17
C GLU A 31 -23.77 1.28 -3.31
N VAL A 32 -23.66 2.24 -4.23
CA VAL A 32 -22.35 2.82 -4.59
C VAL A 32 -21.63 3.55 -3.47
N HIS A 33 -22.37 3.97 -2.44
CA HIS A 33 -21.82 4.53 -1.21
C HIS A 33 -20.92 3.56 -0.42
N THR A 34 -21.05 2.25 -0.66
CA THR A 34 -20.20 1.22 -0.04
C THR A 34 -18.80 1.16 -0.68
N TYR A 35 -18.67 1.60 -1.93
CA TYR A 35 -17.42 1.68 -2.65
C TYR A 35 -16.66 2.94 -2.25
N ARG A 36 -16.13 2.96 -1.03
CA ARG A 36 -15.35 4.08 -0.47
C ARG A 36 -13.94 3.65 -0.06
N GLY A 37 -13.07 4.61 0.22
CA GLY A 37 -11.71 4.34 0.65
C GLY A 37 -10.98 3.41 -0.32
N VAL A 38 -10.19 2.45 0.21
CA VAL A 38 -9.37 1.54 -0.61
C VAL A 38 -10.24 0.72 -1.55
N PHE A 39 -11.36 0.21 -1.03
CA PHE A 39 -12.27 -0.59 -1.82
C PHE A 39 -12.90 0.21 -2.96
N GLY A 40 -13.34 1.44 -2.69
CA GLY A 40 -13.84 2.36 -3.70
C GLY A 40 -12.83 2.63 -4.81
N SER A 41 -11.59 2.98 -4.43
CA SER A 41 -10.49 3.19 -5.37
C SER A 41 -10.23 1.99 -6.27
N HIS A 42 -10.19 0.78 -5.70
CA HIS A 42 -10.03 -0.44 -6.49
C HIS A 42 -11.21 -0.71 -7.42
N VAL A 43 -12.45 -0.53 -6.95
CA VAL A 43 -13.65 -0.72 -7.76
C VAL A 43 -13.70 0.29 -8.91
N ALA A 44 -13.27 1.54 -8.69
CA ALA A 44 -13.16 2.53 -9.74
C ALA A 44 -12.30 2.01 -10.91
N TRP A 45 -11.10 1.49 -10.61
CA TRP A 45 -10.25 0.87 -11.63
C TRP A 45 -10.86 -0.37 -12.28
N VAL A 46 -11.58 -1.21 -11.53
CA VAL A 46 -12.28 -2.37 -12.10
C VAL A 46 -13.35 -1.92 -13.11
N LEU A 47 -14.08 -0.85 -12.82
CA LEU A 47 -15.08 -0.30 -13.75
C LEU A 47 -14.43 0.40 -14.96
N ARG A 48 -13.31 1.11 -14.77
CA ARG A 48 -12.54 1.68 -15.90
C ARG A 48 -11.99 0.60 -16.83
N ARG A 49 -11.47 -0.52 -16.27
CA ARG A 49 -11.08 -1.72 -17.03
C ARG A 49 -12.27 -2.36 -17.74
N LEU A 50 -13.44 -2.45 -17.08
CA LEU A 50 -14.67 -2.93 -17.71
C LEU A 50 -15.04 -2.09 -18.94
N LYS A 51 -15.02 -0.74 -18.85
CA LYS A 51 -15.27 0.16 -19.99
C LYS A 51 -14.31 -0.13 -21.14
N ARG A 52 -13.03 -0.28 -20.83
CA ARG A 52 -11.98 -0.60 -21.82
C ARG A 52 -12.22 -1.93 -22.54
N ILE A 53 -12.62 -2.97 -21.81
CA ILE A 53 -12.98 -4.26 -22.39
C ILE A 53 -14.27 -4.18 -23.22
N CYS A 54 -15.27 -3.42 -22.77
CA CYS A 54 -16.48 -3.21 -23.57
C CYS A 54 -16.16 -2.53 -24.90
N ALA A 55 -15.29 -1.50 -24.88
CA ALA A 55 -14.85 -0.79 -26.07
C ALA A 55 -14.12 -1.72 -27.06
N LEU A 56 -13.30 -2.66 -26.59
CA LEU A 56 -12.67 -3.70 -27.43
C LEU A 56 -13.71 -4.53 -28.20
N TYR A 57 -14.86 -4.81 -27.59
CA TYR A 57 -15.97 -5.56 -28.21
C TYR A 57 -17.00 -4.65 -28.90
N GLY A 58 -16.72 -3.34 -29.04
CA GLY A 58 -17.61 -2.38 -29.71
C GLY A 58 -18.84 -1.95 -28.89
N ALA A 59 -18.83 -2.15 -27.57
CA ALA A 59 -19.91 -1.76 -26.67
C ALA A 59 -19.54 -0.54 -25.81
N ASP A 60 -20.49 0.36 -25.60
CA ASP A 60 -20.39 1.52 -24.70
C ASP A 60 -21.61 1.56 -23.76
N PRO A 61 -21.58 0.80 -22.65
CA PRO A 61 -22.76 0.62 -21.81
C PRO A 61 -23.07 1.87 -20.98
N THR A 62 -24.36 2.13 -20.77
CA THR A 62 -24.84 3.16 -19.83
C THR A 62 -24.73 2.68 -18.39
N PHE A 63 -24.10 3.48 -17.54
CA PHE A 63 -23.99 3.19 -16.10
C PHE A 63 -25.18 3.77 -15.34
N VAL A 64 -25.83 2.93 -14.53
CA VAL A 64 -26.90 3.32 -13.61
C VAL A 64 -26.41 3.07 -12.19
N LEU A 65 -26.24 4.13 -11.41
CA LEU A 65 -25.69 4.05 -10.05
C LEU A 65 -26.81 4.30 -9.05
N ALA A 66 -27.00 3.37 -8.11
CA ALA A 66 -27.91 3.52 -6.99
C ALA A 66 -27.13 3.71 -5.70
N SER A 67 -27.50 4.72 -4.91
CA SER A 67 -26.82 5.08 -3.67
C SER A 67 -27.84 5.39 -2.59
N ALA A 68 -27.49 5.10 -1.35
CA ALA A 68 -28.06 5.80 -0.21
C ALA A 68 -27.64 7.28 -0.20
N THR A 69 -28.27 8.08 0.65
CA THR A 69 -27.94 9.49 0.85
C THR A 69 -26.48 9.66 1.27
N ILE A 70 -25.69 10.34 0.45
CA ILE A 70 -24.29 10.73 0.72
C ILE A 70 -24.09 12.21 0.44
N GLY A 71 -23.05 12.82 1.02
CA GLY A 71 -22.81 14.26 0.90
C GLY A 71 -22.39 14.74 -0.49
N ASN A 72 -21.90 13.85 -1.37
CA ASN A 72 -21.31 14.20 -2.67
C ASN A 72 -21.59 13.16 -3.78
N PRO A 73 -22.86 12.82 -4.07
CA PRO A 73 -23.20 11.68 -4.93
C PRO A 73 -22.66 11.78 -6.37
N GLY A 74 -22.75 12.92 -7.04
CA GLY A 74 -22.23 13.05 -8.41
C GLY A 74 -20.71 13.12 -8.50
N GLU A 75 -20.04 13.73 -7.51
CA GLU A 75 -18.57 13.67 -7.39
C GLU A 75 -18.11 12.22 -7.23
N HIS A 76 -18.71 11.49 -6.28
CA HIS A 76 -18.40 10.08 -6.02
C HIS A 76 -18.63 9.20 -7.25
N ALA A 77 -19.80 9.34 -7.88
CA ALA A 77 -20.17 8.61 -9.08
C ALA A 77 -19.18 8.85 -10.23
N ARG A 78 -18.81 10.11 -10.47
CA ARG A 78 -17.85 10.49 -11.52
C ARG A 78 -16.45 9.94 -11.25
N LEU A 79 -15.96 10.00 -10.01
CA LEU A 79 -14.69 9.38 -9.64
C LEU A 79 -14.72 7.86 -9.85
N LEU A 80 -15.86 7.22 -9.55
CA LEU A 80 -16.04 5.76 -9.65
C LEU A 80 -16.04 5.26 -11.09
N ILE A 81 -16.73 5.93 -12.01
CA ILE A 81 -16.88 5.46 -13.40
C ILE A 81 -15.98 6.21 -14.41
N ASP A 82 -15.33 7.29 -13.96
CA ASP A 82 -14.51 8.16 -14.79
C ASP A 82 -15.28 8.68 -16.02
N ALA A 83 -16.46 9.25 -15.76
CA ALA A 83 -17.33 9.84 -16.77
C ALA A 83 -18.27 10.89 -16.14
N PRO A 84 -18.82 11.83 -16.93
CA PRO A 84 -19.89 12.72 -16.48
C PRO A 84 -21.11 11.95 -15.97
N THR A 85 -21.74 12.46 -14.91
CA THR A 85 -22.90 11.83 -14.26
C THR A 85 -24.03 12.84 -14.05
N GLY A 86 -25.27 12.39 -14.25
CA GLY A 86 -26.47 13.13 -13.88
C GLY A 86 -27.00 12.63 -12.53
N GLU A 87 -27.43 13.54 -11.66
CA GLU A 87 -27.94 13.20 -10.32
C GLU A 87 -29.48 13.23 -10.29
N ILE A 88 -30.08 12.21 -9.66
CA ILE A 88 -31.52 12.14 -9.36
C ILE A 88 -31.67 12.07 -7.84
N THR A 89 -31.90 13.23 -7.20
CA THR A 89 -31.91 13.35 -5.74
C THR A 89 -33.30 13.57 -5.14
N ARG A 90 -34.29 13.95 -5.94
CA ARG A 90 -35.67 14.18 -5.48
C ARG A 90 -36.42 12.86 -5.39
N SER A 91 -36.88 12.51 -4.19
CA SER A 91 -37.77 11.35 -3.98
C SER A 91 -39.23 11.77 -4.02
N GLY A 92 -40.06 11.02 -4.75
CA GLY A 92 -41.52 11.15 -4.75
C GLY A 92 -42.23 10.22 -3.78
N ALA A 93 -41.50 9.44 -2.97
CA ALA A 93 -42.09 8.47 -2.06
C ALA A 93 -42.61 9.13 -0.78
N GLY A 94 -43.83 8.75 -0.35
CA GLY A 94 -44.38 9.21 0.93
C GLY A 94 -43.58 8.69 2.13
N ARG A 95 -43.38 9.52 3.15
CA ARG A 95 -42.68 9.17 4.40
C ARG A 95 -43.64 9.21 5.59
N ALA A 96 -43.57 8.18 6.45
CA ALA A 96 -44.25 8.16 7.74
C ALA A 96 -43.48 9.00 8.78
N ALA A 97 -44.10 9.32 9.91
CA ALA A 97 -43.41 9.94 11.03
C ALA A 97 -42.41 8.96 11.68
N HIS A 98 -41.17 9.42 11.89
CA HIS A 98 -40.13 8.71 12.65
C HIS A 98 -39.85 9.46 13.95
N HIS A 99 -39.93 8.77 15.08
CA HIS A 99 -39.46 9.29 16.36
C HIS A 99 -37.99 8.91 16.54
N VAL A 100 -37.11 9.89 16.71
CA VAL A 100 -35.68 9.66 16.92
C VAL A 100 -35.31 10.13 18.33
N LEU A 101 -34.76 9.22 19.15
CA LEU A 101 -34.32 9.48 20.52
C LEU A 101 -32.81 9.29 20.64
N LEU A 102 -32.12 10.26 21.22
CA LEU A 102 -30.74 10.10 21.69
C LEU A 102 -30.77 9.80 23.18
N LEU A 103 -30.21 8.66 23.58
CA LEU A 103 -30.23 8.16 24.94
C LEU A 103 -28.80 7.98 25.45
N ASN A 104 -28.40 8.80 26.43
CA ASN A 104 -27.14 8.60 27.13
C ASN A 104 -27.39 7.68 28.35
N PRO A 105 -26.85 6.45 28.36
CA PRO A 105 -27.17 5.49 29.40
C PRO A 105 -26.52 5.85 30.75
N LEU A 106 -27.19 5.51 31.86
CA LEU A 106 -26.61 5.60 33.21
C LEU A 106 -25.63 4.45 33.48
N ASP A 107 -25.95 3.26 32.95
CA ASP A 107 -25.09 2.07 32.93
C ASP A 107 -24.40 1.93 31.56
N SER A 108 -24.05 0.70 31.16
CA SER A 108 -23.52 0.44 29.83
C SER A 108 -24.60 0.54 28.73
N ALA A 109 -24.18 0.97 27.54
CA ALA A 109 -25.03 0.98 26.33
C ALA A 109 -25.63 -0.40 26.04
N ALA A 110 -24.87 -1.47 26.27
CA ALA A 110 -25.31 -2.84 26.03
C ALA A 110 -26.36 -3.31 27.05
N THR A 111 -26.24 -2.92 28.32
CA THR A 111 -27.25 -3.17 29.35
C THR A 111 -28.56 -2.48 28.98
N THR A 112 -28.49 -1.20 28.60
CA THR A 112 -29.65 -0.41 28.20
C THR A 112 -30.34 -1.02 26.97
N ALA A 113 -29.58 -1.40 25.94
CA ALA A 113 -30.10 -2.07 24.76
C ALA A 113 -30.81 -3.39 25.10
N THR A 114 -30.24 -4.18 26.01
CA THR A 114 -30.81 -5.44 26.50
C THR A 114 -32.16 -5.21 27.17
N LEU A 115 -32.27 -4.20 28.05
CA LEU A 115 -33.51 -3.85 28.74
C LEU A 115 -34.59 -3.34 27.77
N MET A 116 -34.21 -2.52 26.80
CA MET A 116 -35.13 -1.99 25.80
C MET A 116 -35.64 -3.08 24.86
N LEU A 117 -34.77 -4.00 24.42
CA LEU A 117 -35.15 -5.12 23.57
C LEU A 117 -36.11 -6.08 24.31
N ASP A 118 -35.81 -6.42 25.56
CA ASP A 118 -36.69 -7.22 26.43
C ASP A 118 -38.09 -6.58 26.57
N ALA A 119 -38.12 -5.26 26.82
CA ALA A 119 -39.36 -4.50 26.94
C ALA A 119 -40.17 -4.43 25.62
N ALA A 120 -39.50 -4.29 24.48
CA ALA A 120 -40.13 -4.22 23.16
C ALA A 120 -40.69 -5.58 22.74
N VAL A 121 -39.90 -6.65 22.85
CA VAL A 121 -40.32 -8.03 22.55
C VAL A 121 -41.48 -8.43 23.45
N SER A 122 -41.45 -8.07 24.74
CA SER A 122 -42.55 -8.33 25.67
C SER A 122 -43.87 -7.62 25.30
N ARG A 123 -43.82 -6.57 24.46
CA ARG A 123 -44.99 -5.84 23.95
C ARG A 123 -45.37 -6.25 22.52
N GLY A 124 -44.68 -7.24 21.94
CA GLY A 124 -44.93 -7.67 20.56
C GLY A 124 -44.36 -6.74 19.50
N LEU A 125 -43.47 -5.81 19.86
CA LEU A 125 -42.87 -4.85 18.93
C LEU A 125 -41.63 -5.45 18.25
N ARG A 126 -41.63 -5.44 16.93
CA ARG A 126 -40.56 -6.01 16.10
C ARG A 126 -39.36 -5.06 16.11
N THR A 127 -38.25 -5.52 16.65
CA THR A 127 -37.11 -4.68 17.01
C THR A 127 -35.82 -5.16 16.35
N ILE A 128 -35.07 -4.24 15.75
CA ILE A 128 -33.70 -4.48 15.29
C ILE A 128 -32.72 -3.75 16.19
N VAL A 129 -31.62 -4.41 16.56
CA VAL A 129 -30.54 -3.85 17.37
C VAL A 129 -29.24 -3.90 16.58
N TYR A 130 -28.69 -2.75 16.22
CA TYR A 130 -27.40 -2.66 15.54
C TYR A 130 -26.28 -2.47 16.54
N CYS A 131 -25.25 -3.30 16.43
CA CYS A 131 -24.05 -3.26 17.25
C CYS A 131 -22.81 -3.00 16.38
N GLN A 132 -21.82 -2.26 16.91
CA GLN A 132 -20.56 -2.01 16.20
C GLN A 132 -19.65 -3.26 16.09
N SER A 133 -19.82 -4.27 16.95
CA SER A 133 -18.95 -5.45 16.96
C SER A 133 -19.70 -6.78 17.01
N ARG A 134 -19.08 -7.81 16.40
CA ARG A 134 -19.57 -9.20 16.45
C ARG A 134 -19.67 -9.69 17.89
N LYS A 135 -18.70 -9.36 18.74
CA LYS A 135 -18.70 -9.75 20.16
C LYS A 135 -19.90 -9.15 20.89
N MET A 136 -20.18 -7.86 20.69
CA MET A 136 -21.31 -7.20 21.34
C MET A 136 -22.67 -7.75 20.88
N THR A 137 -22.77 -8.09 19.59
CA THR A 137 -23.96 -8.73 19.00
C THR A 137 -24.32 -10.02 19.76
N GLU A 138 -23.33 -10.89 19.98
CA GLU A 138 -23.55 -12.15 20.72
C GLU A 138 -23.87 -11.90 22.19
N LEU A 139 -23.16 -10.99 22.85
CA LEU A 139 -23.36 -10.69 24.27
C LEU A 139 -24.77 -10.17 24.55
N ILE A 140 -25.25 -9.19 23.77
CA ILE A 140 -26.61 -8.66 23.91
C ILE A 140 -27.65 -9.74 23.64
N THR A 141 -27.41 -10.62 22.65
CA THR A 141 -28.31 -11.75 22.37
C THR A 141 -28.42 -12.70 23.56
N ILE A 142 -27.28 -13.08 24.16
CA ILE A 142 -27.23 -13.95 25.34
C ILE A 142 -27.94 -13.30 26.53
N TRP A 143 -27.60 -12.05 26.84
CA TRP A 143 -28.19 -11.34 27.98
C TRP A 143 -29.69 -11.12 27.82
N THR A 144 -30.15 -10.81 26.61
CA THR A 144 -31.59 -10.67 26.32
C THR A 144 -32.30 -12.01 26.43
N GLY A 145 -31.73 -13.09 25.87
CA GLY A 145 -32.30 -14.44 25.96
C GLY A 145 -32.48 -14.92 27.40
N GLN A 146 -31.47 -14.70 28.25
CA GLN A 146 -31.54 -15.02 29.69
C GLN A 146 -32.70 -14.31 30.41
N ARG A 147 -33.03 -13.08 30.01
CA ARG A 147 -34.15 -12.31 30.57
C ARG A 147 -35.51 -12.77 30.06
N LEU A 148 -35.58 -13.11 28.77
CA LEU A 148 -36.82 -13.56 28.12
C LEU A 148 -37.26 -14.99 28.52
N LYS A 149 -36.34 -15.81 29.07
CA LYS A 149 -36.58 -17.19 29.52
C LYS A 149 -37.20 -18.04 28.40
N GLU A 150 -38.44 -18.52 28.56
CA GLU A 150 -39.16 -19.35 27.59
C GLU A 150 -39.34 -18.66 26.22
N ARG A 151 -39.33 -17.32 26.21
CA ARG A 151 -39.47 -16.49 25.01
C ARG A 151 -38.13 -16.19 24.31
N GLN A 152 -37.03 -16.82 24.72
CA GLN A 152 -35.71 -16.64 24.07
C GLN A 152 -35.73 -16.92 22.58
N HIS A 153 -36.59 -17.82 22.12
CA HIS A 153 -36.71 -18.20 20.72
C HIS A 153 -37.18 -17.05 19.83
N LEU A 154 -37.77 -15.99 20.40
CA LEU A 154 -38.25 -14.80 19.67
C LEU A 154 -37.14 -13.82 19.30
N VAL A 155 -35.90 -14.05 19.77
CA VAL A 155 -34.74 -13.22 19.45
C VAL A 155 -33.60 -14.04 18.83
N ALA A 156 -32.83 -13.43 17.93
CA ALA A 156 -31.65 -14.06 17.33
C ALA A 156 -30.55 -13.04 17.01
N SER A 157 -29.30 -13.49 16.97
CA SER A 157 -28.20 -12.71 16.39
C SER A 157 -28.17 -12.86 14.87
N TYR A 158 -27.58 -11.89 14.14
CA TYR A 158 -27.32 -11.96 12.71
C TYR A 158 -25.98 -11.29 12.38
N ARG A 159 -25.10 -11.96 11.64
CA ARG A 159 -23.77 -11.44 11.32
C ARG A 159 -23.18 -12.04 10.04
N SER A 160 -22.22 -11.33 9.44
CA SER A 160 -21.54 -11.69 8.19
C SER A 160 -20.69 -12.98 8.23
N GLY A 161 -20.62 -13.67 9.37
CA GLY A 161 -19.91 -14.94 9.55
C GLY A 161 -20.81 -16.18 9.67
N PHE A 162 -22.13 -16.02 9.56
CA PHE A 162 -23.06 -17.15 9.55
C PHE A 162 -23.11 -17.85 8.20
N LEU A 163 -23.40 -19.15 8.23
CA LEU A 163 -23.61 -19.95 7.03
C LEU A 163 -24.78 -19.39 6.23
N PRO A 164 -24.77 -19.52 4.89
CA PRO A 164 -25.88 -19.06 4.06
C PRO A 164 -27.25 -19.61 4.50
N GLU A 165 -27.31 -20.87 4.93
CA GLU A 165 -28.53 -21.54 5.39
C GLU A 165 -29.06 -20.92 6.69
N GLU A 166 -28.19 -20.64 7.66
CA GLU A 166 -28.54 -19.99 8.93
C GLU A 166 -29.11 -18.59 8.69
N ARG A 167 -28.47 -17.81 7.80
CA ARG A 167 -28.96 -16.48 7.42
C ARG A 167 -30.35 -16.54 6.81
N ARG A 168 -30.58 -17.45 5.85
CA ARG A 168 -31.89 -17.64 5.22
C ARG A 168 -32.97 -18.03 6.22
N GLN A 169 -32.65 -18.86 7.21
CA GLN A 169 -33.61 -19.22 8.27
C GLN A 169 -34.00 -18.01 9.12
N ILE A 170 -33.03 -17.18 9.52
CA ILE A 170 -33.31 -15.96 10.30
C ILE A 170 -34.12 -14.95 9.46
N GLU A 171 -33.73 -14.77 8.19
CA GLU A 171 -34.43 -13.89 7.23
C GLU A 171 -35.88 -14.32 7.00
N ALA A 172 -36.14 -15.62 6.82
CA ALA A 172 -37.48 -16.16 6.67
C ALA A 172 -38.33 -15.90 7.93
N ARG A 173 -37.78 -16.18 9.11
CA ARG A 173 -38.47 -15.95 10.39
C ARG A 173 -38.77 -14.47 10.66
N LEU A 174 -37.88 -13.58 10.21
CA LEU A 174 -38.13 -12.15 10.19
C LEU A 174 -39.27 -11.81 9.23
N ALA A 175 -39.22 -12.26 7.97
CA ALA A 175 -40.26 -11.97 6.99
C ALA A 175 -41.65 -12.44 7.46
N GLU A 176 -41.74 -13.65 8.02
CA GLU A 176 -42.97 -14.26 8.55
C GLU A 176 -43.45 -13.63 9.87
N GLY A 177 -42.59 -12.88 10.58
CA GLY A 177 -42.91 -12.26 11.86
C GLY A 177 -42.86 -13.18 13.08
N SER A 178 -42.33 -14.40 12.94
CA SER A 178 -42.08 -15.32 14.06
C SER A 178 -40.86 -14.94 14.90
N LEU A 179 -40.01 -14.02 14.39
CA LEU A 179 -38.92 -13.39 15.12
C LEU A 179 -39.27 -11.93 15.45
N LEU A 180 -39.30 -11.60 16.74
CA LEU A 180 -39.62 -10.25 17.22
C LEU A 180 -38.36 -9.39 17.45
N GLY A 181 -37.19 -10.00 17.65
CA GLY A 181 -35.95 -9.25 17.87
C GLY A 181 -34.79 -9.81 17.06
N VAL A 182 -34.04 -8.94 16.37
CA VAL A 182 -32.79 -9.32 15.73
C VAL A 182 -31.65 -8.40 16.14
N ILE A 183 -30.55 -8.97 16.62
CA ILE A 183 -29.34 -8.24 17.01
C ILE A 183 -28.32 -8.46 15.89
N SER A 184 -27.89 -7.40 15.22
CA SER A 184 -27.02 -7.48 14.06
C SER A 184 -25.83 -6.52 14.12
N THR A 185 -24.75 -6.87 13.43
CA THR A 185 -23.76 -5.87 12.99
C THR A 185 -24.30 -5.07 11.79
N SER A 186 -23.45 -4.44 11.00
CA SER A 186 -23.82 -3.88 9.68
C SER A 186 -24.31 -4.92 8.65
N ALA A 187 -24.41 -6.22 9.01
CA ALA A 187 -24.77 -7.27 8.07
C ALA A 187 -26.22 -7.15 7.55
N LEU A 188 -27.15 -6.65 8.38
CA LEU A 188 -28.52 -6.29 7.97
C LEU A 188 -28.67 -4.82 7.53
N GLU A 189 -27.57 -4.10 7.32
CA GLU A 189 -27.61 -2.72 6.80
C GLU A 189 -27.93 -2.70 5.29
N LEU A 190 -27.54 -3.75 4.57
CA LEU A 190 -27.68 -3.91 3.11
C LEU A 190 -29.03 -4.53 2.71
N GLY A 191 -29.53 -4.15 1.52
CA GLY A 191 -30.85 -4.33 0.88
C GLY A 191 -31.67 -5.63 0.99
N ILE A 192 -31.60 -6.37 2.10
CA ILE A 192 -32.42 -7.56 2.36
C ILE A 192 -33.83 -7.10 2.74
N ASP A 193 -34.84 -7.77 2.20
CA ASP A 193 -36.25 -7.54 2.56
C ASP A 193 -36.59 -8.28 3.86
N ILE A 194 -36.34 -7.62 4.99
CA ILE A 194 -36.56 -8.17 6.35
C ILE A 194 -37.99 -7.95 6.87
N GLY A 195 -38.91 -7.55 6.01
CA GLY A 195 -40.29 -7.24 6.37
C GLY A 195 -40.42 -5.94 7.18
N HIS A 196 -41.45 -5.87 8.02
CA HIS A 196 -41.81 -4.69 8.81
C HIS A 196 -41.14 -4.70 10.19
N LEU A 197 -40.51 -3.59 10.58
CA LEU A 197 -39.92 -3.39 11.90
C LEU A 197 -40.44 -2.10 12.53
N ASP A 198 -40.68 -2.14 13.84
CA ASP A 198 -41.25 -1.05 14.65
C ASP A 198 -40.14 -0.19 15.29
N ILE A 199 -39.10 -0.83 15.83
CA ILE A 199 -38.06 -0.18 16.64
C ILE A 199 -36.66 -0.51 16.12
N CYS A 200 -35.81 0.52 16.01
CA CYS A 200 -34.39 0.39 15.69
C CYS A 200 -33.56 0.91 16.87
N LEU A 201 -32.79 0.03 17.52
CA LEU A 201 -31.83 0.40 18.55
C LEU A 201 -30.42 0.44 17.93
N LEU A 202 -29.75 1.58 17.99
CA LEU A 202 -28.36 1.76 17.59
C LEU A 202 -27.51 1.76 18.86
N VAL A 203 -26.76 0.69 19.09
CA VAL A 203 -25.84 0.57 20.24
C VAL A 203 -24.51 1.20 19.83
N GLY A 204 -24.39 2.49 20.16
CA GLY A 204 -23.32 3.37 19.73
C GLY A 204 -23.58 4.02 18.37
N TYR A 205 -22.95 5.16 18.12
CA TYR A 205 -23.01 5.82 16.82
C TYR A 205 -22.47 4.89 15.73
N PRO A 206 -23.20 4.68 14.63
CA PRO A 206 -22.75 3.85 13.50
C PRO A 206 -21.45 4.25 12.82
N GLY A 207 -20.86 5.40 13.18
CA GLY A 207 -19.64 5.95 12.61
C GLY A 207 -19.89 7.02 11.55
N SER A 208 -21.10 7.09 10.99
CA SER A 208 -21.52 8.12 10.03
C SER A 208 -23.02 8.40 10.06
N MET A 209 -23.43 9.58 9.62
CA MET A 209 -24.84 9.95 9.48
C MET A 209 -25.50 9.07 8.42
N MET A 210 -24.78 8.76 7.34
CA MET A 210 -25.23 7.84 6.31
C MET A 210 -25.64 6.47 6.88
N ALA A 211 -24.74 5.79 7.60
CA ALA A 211 -25.03 4.48 8.18
C ALA A 211 -26.17 4.56 9.21
N THR A 212 -26.25 5.67 9.95
CA THR A 212 -27.32 5.92 10.91
C THR A 212 -28.68 5.96 10.23
N TRP A 213 -28.83 6.76 9.17
CA TRP A 213 -30.10 6.91 8.48
C TRP A 213 -30.47 5.67 7.64
N GLN A 214 -29.50 4.92 7.12
CA GLN A 214 -29.77 3.64 6.46
C GLN A 214 -30.34 2.60 7.43
N ARG A 215 -29.71 2.47 8.61
CA ARG A 215 -30.18 1.56 9.66
C ARG A 215 -31.54 1.98 10.19
N ALA A 216 -31.74 3.28 10.40
CA ALA A 216 -33.03 3.86 10.76
C ALA A 216 -34.11 3.61 9.69
N GLY A 217 -33.77 3.66 8.40
CA GLY A 217 -34.68 3.40 7.29
C GLY A 217 -35.19 1.94 7.19
N ARG A 218 -34.73 1.05 8.08
CA ARG A 218 -35.24 -0.32 8.19
C ARG A 218 -36.53 -0.41 9.00
N VAL A 219 -36.86 0.62 9.78
CA VAL A 219 -38.13 0.70 10.51
C VAL A 219 -39.10 1.68 9.84
N GLY A 220 -40.40 1.52 10.08
CA GLY A 220 -41.43 2.46 9.59
C GLY A 220 -41.80 2.33 8.11
N ARG A 221 -41.58 1.15 7.51
CA ARG A 221 -42.09 0.85 6.15
C ARG A 221 -43.62 0.82 6.15
N GLN A 222 -44.26 1.24 5.05
CA GLN A 222 -45.72 1.26 4.85
C GLN A 222 -46.53 2.30 5.68
N GLN A 223 -46.01 3.53 5.87
CA GLN A 223 -46.77 4.64 6.49
C GLN A 223 -47.12 4.45 7.99
N ARG A 224 -46.35 3.64 8.73
CA ARG A 224 -46.52 3.46 10.18
C ARG A 224 -45.47 4.25 10.96
N GLU A 225 -45.86 4.71 12.14
CA GLU A 225 -44.93 5.31 13.10
C GLU A 225 -43.84 4.31 13.50
N SER A 226 -42.63 4.81 13.72
CA SER A 226 -41.51 3.98 14.16
C SER A 226 -40.60 4.74 15.12
N LEU A 227 -39.84 4.00 15.92
CA LEU A 227 -38.92 4.54 16.90
C LEU A 227 -37.47 4.15 16.57
N VAL A 228 -36.58 5.14 16.53
CA VAL A 228 -35.14 4.96 16.40
C VAL A 228 -34.48 5.48 17.67
N VAL A 229 -33.67 4.67 18.32
CA VAL A 229 -32.97 5.04 19.57
C VAL A 229 -31.48 4.89 19.36
N LEU A 230 -30.75 6.00 19.43
CA LEU A 230 -29.29 6.01 19.49
C LEU A 230 -28.85 5.95 20.96
N ILE A 231 -28.27 4.83 21.37
CA ILE A 231 -27.76 4.60 22.73
C ILE A 231 -26.26 4.94 22.72
N GLY A 232 -25.89 6.06 23.34
CA GLY A 232 -24.50 6.56 23.31
C GLY A 232 -23.51 5.64 24.01
N HIS A 233 -22.34 5.42 23.40
CA HIS A 233 -21.16 4.85 24.04
C HIS A 233 -20.36 5.91 24.82
N GLU A 234 -19.38 5.46 25.58
CA GLU A 234 -18.49 6.33 26.35
C GLU A 234 -17.46 7.07 25.49
N ASP A 235 -17.34 6.80 24.19
CA ASP A 235 -16.29 7.37 23.36
C ASP A 235 -16.58 8.83 22.94
N ALA A 236 -15.53 9.53 22.51
CA ALA A 236 -15.60 10.97 22.25
C ALA A 236 -16.65 11.39 21.20
N LEU A 237 -16.89 10.56 20.20
CA LEU A 237 -17.79 10.89 19.09
C LEU A 237 -19.26 10.76 19.54
N ASP A 238 -19.59 9.65 20.19
CA ASP A 238 -20.91 9.43 20.77
C ASP A 238 -21.25 10.50 21.80
N GLN A 239 -20.32 10.78 22.70
CA GLN A 239 -20.53 11.76 23.76
C GLN A 239 -20.58 13.21 23.25
N HIS A 240 -20.00 13.50 22.08
CA HIS A 240 -20.21 14.78 21.40
C HIS A 240 -21.68 14.93 21.00
N PHE A 241 -22.29 13.92 20.37
CA PHE A 241 -23.70 13.97 19.97
C PHE A 241 -24.66 13.95 21.17
N MET A 242 -24.35 13.19 22.22
CA MET A 242 -25.18 13.18 23.44
C MET A 242 -25.23 14.55 24.12
N ARG A 243 -24.15 15.35 24.03
CA ARG A 243 -24.10 16.72 24.56
C ARG A 243 -24.64 17.76 23.60
N ASN A 244 -24.59 17.50 22.30
CA ASN A 244 -24.99 18.43 21.23
C ASN A 244 -25.99 17.75 20.28
N PRO A 245 -27.20 17.39 20.74
CA PRO A 245 -28.16 16.64 19.93
C PRO A 245 -28.61 17.41 18.67
N GLU A 246 -28.67 18.73 18.72
CA GLU A 246 -29.00 19.53 17.54
C GLU A 246 -27.99 19.39 16.40
N ASP A 247 -26.70 19.21 16.72
CA ASP A 247 -25.66 18.96 15.72
C ASP A 247 -25.93 17.64 14.99
N PHE A 248 -26.36 16.59 15.69
CA PHE A 248 -26.72 15.31 15.06
C PHE A 248 -27.83 15.47 14.01
N PHE A 249 -28.87 16.27 14.28
CA PHE A 249 -29.99 16.43 13.36
C PHE A 249 -29.74 17.44 12.23
N ASN A 250 -28.95 18.48 12.50
CA ASN A 250 -28.69 19.56 11.53
C ASN A 250 -27.46 19.28 10.64
N ARG A 251 -26.63 18.29 11.00
CA ARG A 251 -25.40 17.99 10.28
C ARG A 251 -25.70 17.40 8.89
N PRO A 252 -25.03 17.89 7.84
CA PRO A 252 -25.10 17.26 6.52
C PRO A 252 -24.46 15.87 6.55
N VAL A 253 -24.94 14.98 5.69
CA VAL A 253 -24.31 13.66 5.53
C VAL A 253 -22.89 13.81 5.01
N GLU A 254 -21.97 13.04 5.57
CA GLU A 254 -20.55 13.12 5.26
C GLU A 254 -20.29 12.77 3.78
N PRO A 255 -19.35 13.45 3.11
CA PRO A 255 -18.93 13.09 1.76
C PRO A 255 -18.14 11.78 1.77
N VAL A 256 -18.37 10.94 0.75
CA VAL A 256 -17.58 9.74 0.50
C VAL A 256 -16.23 10.15 -0.10
N THR A 257 -15.15 9.60 0.46
CA THR A 257 -13.78 9.83 -0.03
C THR A 257 -13.21 8.53 -0.58
N MET A 258 -12.52 8.63 -1.72
CA MET A 258 -11.64 7.60 -2.27
C MET A 258 -10.55 8.28 -3.10
N ASN A 259 -9.45 7.57 -3.32
CA ASN A 259 -8.33 8.03 -4.12
C ASN A 259 -7.97 6.96 -5.17
N PRO A 260 -8.62 6.94 -6.35
CA PRO A 260 -8.26 6.02 -7.42
C PRO A 260 -6.81 6.19 -7.88
N ASP A 261 -6.26 7.40 -7.78
CA ASP A 261 -4.92 7.74 -8.27
C ASP A 261 -3.81 7.40 -7.26
N ASN A 262 -4.14 6.73 -6.15
CA ASN A 262 -3.17 6.15 -5.24
C ASN A 262 -2.20 5.25 -6.04
N PRO A 263 -0.87 5.48 -5.96
CA PRO A 263 0.11 4.82 -6.83
C PRO A 263 0.17 3.29 -6.63
N ASN A 264 -0.11 2.80 -5.42
CA ASN A 264 -0.15 1.36 -5.14
C ASN A 264 -1.39 0.70 -5.76
N ILE A 265 -2.55 1.36 -5.66
CA ILE A 265 -3.82 0.88 -6.22
C ILE A 265 -3.78 0.96 -7.75
N ALA A 266 -3.49 2.15 -8.29
CA ALA A 266 -3.33 2.39 -9.72
C ALA A 266 -2.28 1.44 -10.31
N GLY A 267 -1.13 1.27 -9.64
CA GLY A 267 -0.06 0.41 -10.11
C GLY A 267 -0.50 -1.05 -10.27
N ALA A 268 -1.08 -1.62 -9.21
CA ALA A 268 -1.62 -2.99 -9.25
C ALA A 268 -2.70 -3.17 -10.33
N GLN A 269 -3.55 -2.17 -10.52
CA GLN A 269 -4.64 -2.20 -11.48
C GLN A 269 -4.18 -2.01 -12.92
N LEU A 270 -3.15 -1.20 -13.17
CA LEU A 270 -2.53 -1.03 -14.48
C LEU A 270 -1.84 -2.32 -14.95
N VAL A 271 -1.15 -3.03 -14.04
CA VAL A 271 -0.59 -4.36 -14.36
C VAL A 271 -1.68 -5.35 -14.74
N CYS A 272 -2.85 -5.31 -14.07
CA CYS A 272 -4.00 -6.12 -14.46
C CYS A 272 -4.56 -5.70 -15.83
N ALA A 273 -4.74 -4.40 -16.05
CA ALA A 273 -5.27 -3.87 -17.31
C ALA A 273 -4.36 -4.25 -18.50
N ALA A 274 -3.04 -4.18 -18.34
CA ALA A 274 -2.07 -4.58 -19.36
C ALA A 274 -2.04 -6.10 -19.63
N ALA A 275 -2.39 -6.93 -18.63
CA ALA A 275 -2.51 -8.38 -18.81
C ALA A 275 -3.79 -8.77 -19.57
N GLU A 276 -4.84 -7.97 -19.43
CA GLU A 276 -6.11 -8.15 -20.15
C GLU A 276 -5.99 -7.73 -21.60
N LEU A 277 -5.46 -6.52 -21.82
CA LEU A 277 -5.24 -5.94 -23.13
C LEU A 277 -4.03 -5.00 -23.01
N PRO A 278 -3.02 -5.06 -23.90
CA PRO A 278 -1.84 -4.20 -23.82
C PRO A 278 -2.23 -2.72 -23.71
N LEU A 279 -1.64 -1.99 -22.76
CA LEU A 279 -1.93 -0.57 -22.56
C LEU A 279 -1.33 0.25 -23.70
N THR A 280 -2.02 1.28 -24.18
CA THR A 280 -1.53 2.12 -25.29
C THR A 280 -1.47 3.58 -24.87
N ALA A 281 -0.42 4.28 -25.28
CA ALA A 281 -0.21 5.69 -24.99
C ALA A 281 -1.43 6.52 -25.41
N GLY A 282 -1.87 7.41 -24.51
CA GLY A 282 -3.01 8.29 -24.75
C GLY A 282 -4.39 7.66 -24.50
N GLU A 283 -4.48 6.37 -24.14
CA GLU A 283 -5.77 5.79 -23.76
C GLU A 283 -6.33 6.42 -22.47
N PRO A 284 -7.67 6.44 -22.27
CA PRO A 284 -8.30 7.13 -21.13
C PRO A 284 -7.74 6.76 -19.76
N LEU A 285 -7.35 5.50 -19.55
CA LEU A 285 -6.75 5.01 -18.29
C LEU A 285 -5.45 5.72 -17.89
N LEU A 286 -4.77 6.32 -18.86
CA LEU A 286 -3.44 6.92 -18.69
C LEU A 286 -3.48 8.45 -18.76
N GLN A 287 -4.66 9.09 -18.82
CA GLN A 287 -4.75 10.54 -19.01
C GLN A 287 -4.42 11.37 -17.77
N SER A 288 -4.51 10.80 -16.57
CA SER A 288 -4.12 11.50 -15.34
C SER A 288 -2.59 11.52 -15.19
N PRO A 289 -1.96 12.65 -14.80
CA PRO A 289 -0.53 12.74 -14.54
C PRO A 289 -0.01 11.68 -13.54
N GLU A 290 -0.82 11.32 -12.55
CA GLU A 290 -0.53 10.32 -11.53
C GLU A 290 -0.46 8.90 -12.12
N ALA A 291 -1.41 8.54 -13.00
CA ALA A 291 -1.37 7.26 -13.73
C ALA A 291 -0.16 7.19 -14.67
N GLU A 292 0.20 8.28 -15.36
CA GLU A 292 1.41 8.30 -16.19
C GLU A 292 2.69 8.15 -15.36
N ALA A 293 2.78 8.82 -14.21
CA ALA A 293 3.91 8.66 -13.29
C ALA A 293 4.00 7.22 -12.77
N THR A 294 2.86 6.63 -12.42
CA THR A 294 2.78 5.23 -12.00
C THR A 294 3.22 4.29 -13.13
N LEU A 295 2.77 4.52 -14.37
CA LEU A 295 3.15 3.73 -15.55
C LEU A 295 4.67 3.77 -15.78
N ARG A 296 5.29 4.96 -15.68
CA ARG A 296 6.75 5.11 -15.79
C ARG A 296 7.47 4.30 -14.72
N HIS A 297 7.05 4.43 -13.47
CA HIS A 297 7.64 3.68 -12.36
C HIS A 297 7.51 2.16 -12.55
N LEU A 298 6.32 1.67 -12.94
CA LEU A 298 6.11 0.24 -13.25
C LEU A 298 7.00 -0.25 -14.41
N THR A 299 7.29 0.62 -15.39
CA THR A 299 8.17 0.29 -16.51
C THR A 299 9.62 0.18 -16.06
N GLU A 300 10.08 1.10 -15.21
CA GLU A 300 11.43 1.11 -14.64
C GLU A 300 11.69 -0.15 -13.79
N GLU A 301 10.69 -0.55 -12.99
CA GLU A 301 10.69 -1.74 -12.13
C GLU A 301 10.39 -3.05 -12.88
N LEU A 302 10.25 -3.00 -14.22
CA LEU A 302 9.92 -4.15 -15.07
C LEU A 302 8.62 -4.89 -14.69
N GLN A 303 7.74 -4.23 -13.94
CA GLN A 303 6.38 -4.73 -13.69
C GLN A 303 5.48 -4.57 -14.92
N LEU A 304 5.85 -3.65 -15.81
CA LEU A 304 5.32 -3.52 -17.17
C LEU A 304 6.48 -3.44 -18.16
N LEU A 305 6.27 -4.01 -19.35
CA LEU A 305 7.26 -4.04 -20.42
C LEU A 305 6.79 -3.13 -21.55
N GLN A 306 7.53 -2.07 -21.83
CA GLN A 306 7.24 -1.15 -22.92
C GLN A 306 7.63 -1.77 -24.27
N SER A 307 6.84 -1.56 -25.33
CA SER A 307 7.15 -1.94 -26.70
C SER A 307 8.38 -1.22 -27.26
N ALA A 308 8.98 -1.76 -28.32
CA ALA A 308 10.13 -1.16 -28.98
C ALA A 308 9.89 0.29 -29.45
N ASP A 309 8.70 0.58 -29.99
CA ASP A 309 8.28 1.92 -30.44
C ASP A 309 7.92 2.87 -29.30
N GLY A 310 7.81 2.37 -28.06
CA GLY A 310 7.52 3.16 -26.88
C GLY A 310 6.04 3.49 -26.65
N THR A 311 5.13 2.96 -27.48
CA THR A 311 3.71 3.35 -27.47
C THR A 311 2.81 2.41 -26.67
N THR A 312 3.27 1.19 -26.38
CA THR A 312 2.45 0.12 -25.84
C THR A 312 3.13 -0.54 -24.64
N TRP A 313 2.37 -0.99 -23.64
CA TRP A 313 2.89 -1.68 -22.47
C TRP A 313 2.20 -3.04 -22.27
N PHE A 314 3.01 -4.03 -21.96
CA PHE A 314 2.60 -5.42 -21.75
C PHE A 314 2.84 -5.82 -20.31
N SER A 315 1.93 -6.61 -19.74
CA SER A 315 2.19 -7.26 -18.46
C SER A 315 3.11 -8.48 -18.67
N PRO A 316 4.22 -8.60 -17.93
CA PRO A 316 4.99 -9.83 -17.86
C PRO A 316 4.29 -10.92 -17.04
N GLN A 317 3.26 -10.55 -16.26
CA GLN A 317 2.50 -11.45 -15.39
C GLN A 317 1.27 -12.00 -16.12
N LEU A 318 1.06 -13.32 -16.06
CA LEU A 318 -0.10 -13.96 -16.71
C LEU A 318 -1.42 -13.76 -15.96
N LEU A 319 -1.39 -13.78 -14.61
CA LEU A 319 -2.59 -13.69 -13.77
C LEU A 319 -2.41 -12.72 -12.59
N PRO A 320 -2.02 -11.45 -12.85
CA PRO A 320 -1.74 -10.48 -11.79
C PRO A 320 -2.94 -10.21 -10.87
N GLN A 321 -4.17 -10.32 -11.39
CA GLN A 321 -5.41 -10.10 -10.63
C GLN A 321 -5.55 -11.03 -9.41
N ARG A 322 -4.89 -12.20 -9.40
CA ARG A 322 -4.91 -13.10 -8.24
C ARG A 322 -4.14 -12.56 -7.03
N HIS A 323 -3.25 -11.61 -7.26
CA HIS A 323 -2.42 -11.01 -6.21
C HIS A 323 -2.98 -9.66 -5.73
N VAL A 324 -4.07 -9.17 -6.33
CA VAL A 324 -4.68 -7.89 -5.98
C VAL A 324 -5.89 -8.13 -5.09
N ASN A 325 -5.80 -7.68 -3.84
CA ASN A 325 -6.93 -7.66 -2.92
C ASN A 325 -7.62 -6.30 -3.00
N LEU A 326 -8.85 -6.27 -3.51
CA LEU A 326 -9.60 -5.03 -3.69
C LEU A 326 -9.87 -4.29 -2.36
N ARG A 327 -9.68 -4.93 -1.19
CA ARG A 327 -9.96 -4.34 0.13
C ARG A 327 -8.73 -3.77 0.85
N GLY A 328 -7.54 -3.81 0.24
CA GLY A 328 -6.37 -3.12 0.81
C GLY A 328 -5.66 -3.83 1.97
N GLY A 329 -5.86 -5.13 2.17
CA GLY A 329 -5.22 -5.86 3.28
C GLY A 329 -3.73 -6.17 3.12
N GLY A 330 -3.13 -5.80 1.98
CA GLY A 330 -1.87 -6.43 1.54
C GLY A 330 -2.06 -7.93 1.30
N PRO A 331 -0.97 -8.72 1.23
CA PRO A 331 -1.08 -10.17 1.18
C PRO A 331 -1.70 -10.73 2.47
N SER A 332 -2.64 -11.66 2.32
CA SER A 332 -3.29 -12.33 3.43
C SER A 332 -2.44 -13.47 3.99
N PHE A 333 -2.49 -13.65 5.32
CA PHE A 333 -1.84 -14.70 6.08
C PHE A 333 -2.86 -15.78 6.48
N ALA A 334 -2.52 -17.05 6.32
CA ALA A 334 -3.36 -18.17 6.75
C ALA A 334 -3.17 -18.45 8.25
N ILE A 335 -4.26 -18.54 9.00
CA ILE A 335 -4.26 -18.90 10.43
C ILE A 335 -4.54 -20.39 10.55
N LEU A 336 -3.57 -21.16 11.06
CA LEU A 336 -3.61 -22.62 11.11
C LEU A 336 -3.61 -23.12 12.57
N GLU A 337 -4.60 -23.92 12.94
CA GLU A 337 -4.70 -24.54 14.27
C GLU A 337 -3.82 -25.78 14.40
N LEU A 338 -2.91 -25.78 15.36
CA LEU A 338 -2.08 -26.93 15.72
C LEU A 338 -2.84 -27.94 16.61
N PRO A 339 -2.48 -29.25 16.54
CA PRO A 339 -1.40 -29.83 15.73
C PRO A 339 -1.81 -30.19 14.30
N LYS A 340 -3.12 -30.20 13.98
CA LYS A 340 -3.65 -30.71 12.71
C LYS A 340 -3.48 -29.74 11.51
N ARG A 341 -2.98 -28.52 11.75
CA ARG A 341 -2.87 -27.42 10.77
C ARG A 341 -4.18 -27.12 10.04
N VAL A 342 -5.29 -27.14 10.79
CA VAL A 342 -6.62 -26.82 10.23
C VAL A 342 -6.70 -25.32 9.99
N LEU A 343 -7.09 -24.90 8.78
CA LEU A 343 -7.31 -23.49 8.45
C LEU A 343 -8.49 -22.95 9.27
N LEU A 344 -8.21 -22.01 10.17
CA LEU A 344 -9.21 -21.28 10.96
C LEU A 344 -9.72 -20.03 10.23
N GLY A 345 -8.87 -19.40 9.43
CA GLY A 345 -9.19 -18.17 8.73
C GLY A 345 -7.95 -17.50 8.17
N THR A 346 -8.10 -16.23 7.78
CA THR A 346 -7.00 -15.42 7.25
C THR A 346 -6.91 -14.06 7.95
N MET A 347 -5.72 -13.45 7.93
CA MET A 347 -5.47 -12.10 8.45
C MET A 347 -4.74 -11.24 7.43
N ASP A 348 -5.09 -9.96 7.36
CA ASP A 348 -4.43 -8.98 6.50
C ASP A 348 -3.02 -8.64 7.01
N GLY A 349 -2.06 -8.51 6.09
CA GLY A 349 -0.65 -8.23 6.40
C GLY A 349 -0.41 -6.94 7.20
N GLY A 350 -1.24 -5.91 6.98
CA GLY A 350 -1.16 -4.66 7.75
C GLY A 350 -1.54 -4.81 9.24
N ARG A 351 -2.10 -5.95 9.65
CA ARG A 351 -2.48 -6.22 11.06
C ARG A 351 -1.70 -7.37 11.69
N VAL A 352 -1.00 -8.16 10.88
CA VAL A 352 -0.41 -9.43 11.33
C VAL A 352 0.62 -9.25 12.44
N LEU A 353 1.51 -8.25 12.33
CA LEU A 353 2.53 -7.98 13.34
C LEU A 353 1.94 -7.46 14.65
N ARG A 354 0.75 -6.85 14.60
CA ARG A 354 0.10 -6.26 15.77
C ARG A 354 -0.81 -7.27 16.49
N ASP A 355 -1.61 -8.01 15.72
CA ASP A 355 -2.69 -8.83 16.25
C ASP A 355 -2.31 -10.33 16.30
N CYS A 356 -1.28 -10.75 15.54
CA CYS A 356 -0.79 -12.13 15.44
C CYS A 356 0.74 -12.24 15.55
N HIS A 357 1.38 -11.37 16.33
CA HIS A 357 2.78 -11.60 16.71
C HIS A 357 2.95 -12.89 17.53
N PRO A 358 4.14 -13.49 17.57
CA PRO A 358 4.43 -14.59 18.49
C PRO A 358 4.06 -14.23 19.94
N GLY A 359 3.32 -15.11 20.61
CA GLY A 359 2.80 -14.89 21.96
C GLY A 359 1.50 -14.10 22.07
N ALA A 360 0.94 -13.60 20.96
CA ALA A 360 -0.36 -12.92 20.97
C ALA A 360 -1.50 -13.87 21.37
N ILE A 361 -2.51 -13.33 22.05
CA ILE A 361 -3.80 -13.99 22.24
C ILE A 361 -4.76 -13.51 21.16
N TYR A 362 -4.92 -14.35 20.13
CA TYR A 362 -5.85 -14.15 19.05
C TYR A 362 -7.24 -14.66 19.42
N LEU A 363 -8.28 -13.88 19.14
CA LEU A 363 -9.68 -14.25 19.43
C LEU A 363 -10.39 -14.59 18.12
N HIS A 364 -10.88 -15.82 18.01
CA HIS A 364 -11.66 -16.27 16.86
C HIS A 364 -12.90 -17.03 17.32
N MET A 365 -14.08 -16.56 16.95
CA MET A 365 -15.36 -17.19 17.32
C MET A 365 -15.52 -17.44 18.84
N ALA A 366 -15.21 -16.43 19.65
CA ALA A 366 -15.22 -16.51 21.12
C ALA A 366 -14.27 -17.56 21.74
N ARG A 367 -13.48 -18.25 20.92
CA ARG A 367 -12.38 -19.11 21.34
C ARG A 367 -11.10 -18.29 21.30
N THR A 368 -10.31 -18.40 22.36
CA THR A 368 -8.99 -17.79 22.46
C THR A 368 -7.93 -18.74 21.95
N PHE A 369 -7.00 -18.21 21.19
CA PHE A 369 -5.89 -18.92 20.60
C PHE A 369 -4.59 -18.20 20.95
N HIS A 370 -3.58 -18.96 21.35
CA HIS A 370 -2.23 -18.48 21.52
C HIS A 370 -1.53 -18.59 20.17
N VAL A 371 -0.87 -17.52 19.73
CA VAL A 371 -0.05 -17.53 18.54
C VAL A 371 1.32 -18.11 18.88
N ASP A 372 1.59 -19.33 18.41
CA ASP A 372 2.84 -20.04 18.66
C ASP A 372 3.95 -19.48 17.76
N SER A 373 3.66 -19.23 16.48
CA SER A 373 4.61 -18.63 15.55
C SER A 373 3.92 -17.83 14.44
N LEU A 374 4.68 -16.91 13.85
CA LEU A 374 4.32 -16.13 12.67
C LEU A 374 5.44 -16.29 11.64
N ASP A 375 5.12 -16.85 10.48
CA ASP A 375 6.02 -16.95 9.34
C ASP A 375 5.62 -15.93 8.28
N LEU A 376 6.48 -14.93 8.08
CA LEU A 376 6.26 -13.83 7.12
C LEU A 376 6.43 -14.25 5.67
N GLU A 377 7.29 -15.24 5.41
CA GLU A 377 7.61 -15.70 4.06
C GLU A 377 6.55 -16.71 3.57
N ALA A 378 6.25 -17.72 4.40
CA ALA A 378 5.19 -18.69 4.12
C ALA A 378 3.78 -18.09 4.23
N ARG A 379 3.65 -16.92 4.88
CA ARG A 379 2.38 -16.25 5.20
C ARG A 379 1.47 -17.12 6.07
N GLU A 380 2.03 -17.72 7.11
CA GLU A 380 1.33 -18.63 8.00
C GLU A 380 1.42 -18.16 9.45
N ILE A 381 0.29 -18.25 10.17
CA ILE A 381 0.19 -17.98 11.60
C ILE A 381 -0.21 -19.30 12.25
N LEU A 382 0.68 -19.87 13.07
CA LEU A 382 0.39 -21.11 13.77
C LEU A 382 -0.20 -20.78 15.15
N VAL A 383 -1.38 -21.33 15.43
CA VAL A 383 -2.10 -21.04 16.67
C VAL A 383 -2.54 -22.30 17.39
N ARG A 384 -2.70 -22.19 18.71
CA ARG A 384 -3.23 -23.24 19.56
C ARG A 384 -4.36 -22.71 20.43
N GLN A 385 -5.46 -23.43 20.53
CA GLN A 385 -6.54 -23.03 21.42
C GLN A 385 -6.09 -23.08 22.88
N VAL A 386 -6.39 -22.01 23.62
CA VAL A 386 -6.08 -21.85 25.05
C VAL A 386 -7.21 -21.08 25.75
N GLN A 387 -7.22 -21.02 27.08
CA GLN A 387 -8.12 -20.14 27.86
C GLN A 387 -7.35 -19.37 28.94
N PRO A 388 -6.48 -18.41 28.56
CA PRO A 388 -5.68 -17.66 29.51
C PRO A 388 -6.54 -16.68 30.32
N PRO A 389 -6.20 -16.41 31.59
CA PRO A 389 -6.84 -15.37 32.41
C PRO A 389 -6.42 -13.93 32.02
N TYR A 390 -5.84 -13.75 30.82
CA TYR A 390 -5.29 -12.50 30.32
C TYR A 390 -5.50 -12.37 28.82
N PHE A 391 -5.41 -11.14 28.31
CA PHE A 391 -5.29 -10.83 26.88
C PHE A 391 -3.96 -10.12 26.60
N THR A 392 -3.58 -9.99 25.33
CA THR A 392 -2.35 -9.31 24.93
C THR A 392 -2.63 -7.94 24.35
N ARG A 393 -1.74 -6.98 24.62
CA ARG A 393 -1.75 -5.65 24.03
C ARG A 393 -0.38 -5.34 23.43
N PRO A 394 -0.25 -5.11 22.12
CA PRO A 394 1.03 -4.82 21.50
C PRO A 394 1.59 -3.46 21.97
N LEU A 395 2.91 -3.38 22.01
CA LEU A 395 3.70 -2.16 22.23
C LEU A 395 4.37 -1.82 20.90
N SER A 396 4.23 -0.57 20.47
CA SER A 396 4.72 -0.10 19.18
C SER A 396 5.47 1.21 19.34
N GLU A 397 6.56 1.36 18.61
CA GLU A 397 7.25 2.62 18.40
C GLU A 397 6.94 3.11 16.98
N LYS A 398 6.76 4.41 16.83
CA LYS A 398 6.46 5.04 15.55
C LYS A 398 7.39 6.23 15.34
N THR A 399 7.81 6.44 14.10
CA THR A 399 8.52 7.65 13.67
C THR A 399 7.97 8.12 12.34
N THR A 400 8.11 9.43 12.09
CA THR A 400 7.70 10.08 10.85
C THR A 400 8.87 10.83 10.24
N GLU A 401 8.91 10.85 8.92
CA GLU A 401 9.82 11.67 8.11
C GLU A 401 8.97 12.45 7.10
N ILE A 402 9.20 13.76 6.99
CA ILE A 402 8.53 14.63 6.03
C ILE A 402 9.27 14.51 4.69
N LEU A 403 8.63 13.91 3.69
CA LEU A 403 9.22 13.76 2.35
C LEU A 403 8.97 14.99 1.48
N ARG A 404 7.75 15.54 1.55
CA ARG A 404 7.35 16.69 0.74
C ARG A 404 6.17 17.43 1.35
N GLU A 405 6.27 18.75 1.49
CA GLU A 405 5.12 19.62 1.72
C GLU A 405 4.37 19.87 0.40
N LYS A 406 3.04 19.78 0.44
CA LYS A 406 2.15 20.05 -0.69
C LYS A 406 1.32 21.31 -0.50
N ALA A 407 0.90 21.59 0.73
CA ALA A 407 0.09 22.76 1.07
C ALA A 407 0.23 23.13 2.55
N HIS A 408 -0.14 24.35 2.91
CA HIS A 408 -0.29 24.77 4.31
C HIS A 408 -1.53 25.66 4.50
N ALA A 409 -1.97 25.74 5.75
CA ALA A 409 -3.06 26.58 6.20
C ALA A 409 -2.66 27.21 7.53
N ASP A 410 -2.97 28.49 7.71
CA ASP A 410 -2.79 29.16 9.00
C ASP A 410 -4.05 28.93 9.86
N TYR A 411 -3.85 28.60 11.13
CA TYR A 411 -4.92 28.45 12.13
C TYR A 411 -4.53 29.23 13.38
N GLY A 412 -5.22 30.35 13.63
CA GLY A 412 -4.90 31.26 14.72
C GLY A 412 -3.44 31.70 14.66
N SER A 413 -2.64 31.25 15.62
CA SER A 413 -1.22 31.58 15.73
C SER A 413 -0.26 30.48 15.27
N THR A 414 -0.78 29.40 14.67
CA THR A 414 0.03 28.29 14.18
C THR A 414 -0.19 28.01 12.70
N ARG A 415 0.70 27.19 12.14
CA ARG A 415 0.61 26.64 10.80
C ARG A 415 0.29 25.15 10.87
N VAL A 416 -0.67 24.74 10.04
CA VAL A 416 -0.92 23.35 9.73
C VAL A 416 -0.44 23.09 8.32
N ARG A 417 0.35 22.04 8.13
CA ARG A 417 0.90 21.67 6.82
C ARG A 417 0.33 20.33 6.38
N PHE A 418 0.30 20.10 5.09
CA PHE A 418 -0.14 18.87 4.45
C PHE A 418 0.88 18.41 3.42
N GLY A 419 1.15 17.11 3.37
CA GLY A 419 2.22 16.59 2.53
C GLY A 419 2.34 15.08 2.52
N THR A 420 3.40 14.61 1.86
CA THR A 420 3.80 13.20 1.85
C THR A 420 4.72 12.92 3.03
N LEU A 421 4.42 11.87 3.77
CA LEU A 421 5.14 11.40 4.95
C LEU A 421 5.64 9.97 4.72
N ARG A 422 6.81 9.63 5.26
CA ARG A 422 7.22 8.25 5.49
C ARG A 422 6.98 7.90 6.95
N VAL A 423 6.20 6.87 7.19
CA VAL A 423 5.87 6.36 8.52
C VAL A 423 6.60 5.06 8.74
N THR A 424 7.31 4.95 9.86
CA THR A 424 7.92 3.70 10.31
C THR A 424 7.25 3.26 11.61
N GLU A 425 6.63 2.08 11.62
CA GLU A 425 6.05 1.46 12.81
C GLU A 425 6.80 0.18 13.14
N ARG A 426 7.24 0.03 14.39
CA ARG A 426 7.90 -1.18 14.88
C ARG A 426 7.20 -1.71 16.11
N ILE A 427 6.75 -2.96 16.07
CA ILE A 427 6.21 -3.65 17.25
C ILE A 427 7.40 -4.13 18.09
N THR A 428 7.64 -3.47 19.23
CA THR A 428 8.80 -3.72 20.10
C THR A 428 8.52 -4.74 21.21
N GLY A 429 7.25 -5.09 21.41
CA GLY A 429 6.85 -6.03 22.44
C GLY A 429 5.34 -6.09 22.61
N TYR A 430 4.90 -6.71 23.69
CA TYR A 430 3.50 -6.71 24.11
C TYR A 430 3.37 -6.81 25.62
N GLN A 431 2.21 -6.40 26.12
CA GLN A 431 1.78 -6.56 27.50
C GLN A 431 0.81 -7.73 27.62
N ARG A 432 0.95 -8.53 28.68
CA ARG A 432 -0.10 -9.44 29.15
C ARG A 432 -0.95 -8.69 30.16
N VAL A 433 -2.24 -8.54 29.91
CA VAL A 433 -3.16 -7.76 30.72
C VAL A 433 -4.25 -8.67 31.28
N ALA A 434 -4.42 -8.68 32.60
CA ALA A 434 -5.42 -9.52 33.25
C ALA A 434 -6.84 -9.15 32.78
N THR A 435 -7.65 -10.14 32.41
CA THR A 435 -8.96 -9.90 31.80
C THR A 435 -9.95 -9.22 32.76
N GLY A 436 -9.89 -9.54 34.06
CA GLY A 436 -10.79 -8.96 35.07
C GLY A 436 -10.34 -7.60 35.60
N SER A 437 -9.11 -7.52 36.12
CA SER A 437 -8.61 -6.31 36.80
C SER A 437 -7.95 -5.29 35.86
N LEU A 438 -7.76 -5.64 34.58
CA LEU A 438 -7.01 -4.85 33.59
C LEU A 438 -5.58 -4.47 34.02
N ARG A 439 -5.03 -5.15 35.03
CA ARG A 439 -3.65 -4.96 35.49
C ARG A 439 -2.67 -5.58 34.50
N VAL A 440 -1.61 -4.85 34.18
CA VAL A 440 -0.47 -5.37 33.41
C VAL A 440 0.25 -6.42 34.26
N LEU A 441 0.25 -7.68 33.78
CA LEU A 441 0.88 -8.83 34.42
C LEU A 441 2.35 -8.96 34.04
N ALA A 442 2.66 -8.73 32.76
CA ALA A 442 4.02 -8.84 32.23
C ALA A 442 4.18 -7.96 30.98
N ARG A 443 5.42 -7.60 30.67
CA ARG A 443 5.86 -7.03 29.40
C ARG A 443 6.84 -8.00 28.76
N VAL A 444 6.60 -8.35 27.50
CA VAL A 444 7.42 -9.29 26.76
C VAL A 444 7.98 -8.56 25.54
N PRO A 445 9.31 -8.45 25.39
CA PRO A 445 9.90 -7.83 24.21
C PRO A 445 9.70 -8.72 22.99
N LEU A 446 9.66 -8.08 21.82
CA LEU A 446 9.60 -8.73 20.51
C LEU A 446 10.64 -8.09 19.60
N ASP A 447 11.18 -8.91 18.71
CA ASP A 447 12.05 -8.45 17.63
C ASP A 447 11.33 -8.72 16.31
N LEU A 448 10.51 -7.76 15.89
CA LEU A 448 9.74 -7.82 14.64
C LEU A 448 10.24 -6.75 13.67
N PRO A 449 10.22 -7.03 12.36
CA PRO A 449 10.69 -6.08 11.36
C PRO A 449 9.86 -4.79 11.39
N PRO A 450 10.49 -3.63 11.17
CA PRO A 450 9.75 -2.38 11.04
C PRO A 450 8.90 -2.38 9.77
N GLN A 451 7.69 -1.85 9.87
CA GLN A 451 6.83 -1.57 8.73
C GLN A 451 7.06 -0.12 8.30
N VAL A 452 7.61 0.06 7.11
CA VAL A 452 7.85 1.38 6.51
C VAL A 452 6.90 1.56 5.34
N PHE A 453 6.16 2.66 5.33
CA PHE A 453 5.31 3.01 4.19
C PHE A 453 5.24 4.53 4.02
N GLU A 454 5.07 4.95 2.76
CA GLU A 454 4.81 6.34 2.42
C GLU A 454 3.30 6.58 2.35
N THR A 455 2.84 7.70 2.86
CA THR A 455 1.41 8.06 2.91
C THR A 455 1.25 9.58 2.86
N GLU A 456 0.01 10.05 2.82
CA GLU A 456 -0.32 11.46 2.97
C GLU A 456 -0.80 11.75 4.38
N GLY A 457 -0.45 12.94 4.88
CA GLY A 457 -0.85 13.38 6.20
C GLY A 457 -0.75 14.89 6.35
N PHE A 458 -1.37 15.39 7.41
CA PHE A 458 -1.18 16.75 7.87
C PHE A 458 -0.50 16.77 9.24
N TRP A 459 0.18 17.87 9.55
CA TRP A 459 0.75 18.07 10.88
C TRP A 459 0.53 19.49 11.38
N VAL A 460 0.15 19.57 12.65
CA VAL A 460 -0.06 20.81 13.38
C VAL A 460 1.25 21.15 14.08
N GLU A 461 1.88 22.24 13.70
CA GLU A 461 3.05 22.76 14.40
C GLU A 461 2.59 23.38 15.73
N VAL A 462 3.35 23.17 16.80
CA VAL A 462 3.08 23.75 18.11
C VAL A 462 4.23 24.70 18.45
N PRO A 463 4.01 26.03 18.44
CA PRO A 463 5.07 26.99 18.69
C PRO A 463 5.73 26.80 20.06
N ASP A 464 7.05 26.95 20.13
CA ASP A 464 7.83 26.74 21.37
C ASP A 464 7.33 27.60 22.55
N ARG A 465 6.85 28.82 22.28
CA ARG A 465 6.21 29.67 23.30
C ARG A 465 5.03 28.97 24.01
N VAL A 466 4.29 28.11 23.31
CA VAL A 466 3.15 27.36 23.88
C VAL A 466 3.64 26.24 24.78
N ARG A 467 4.73 25.56 24.40
CA ARG A 467 5.42 24.57 25.26
C ARG A 467 5.88 25.23 26.56
N GLU A 468 6.64 26.31 26.45
CA GLU A 468 7.19 27.05 27.59
C GLU A 468 6.09 27.52 28.56
N GLN A 469 4.99 28.05 28.02
CA GLN A 469 3.86 28.49 28.83
C GLN A 469 3.12 27.32 29.50
N ALA A 470 2.96 26.18 28.81
CA ALA A 470 2.35 24.99 29.40
C ALA A 470 3.21 24.44 30.54
N GLU A 471 4.53 24.36 30.35
CA GLU A 471 5.48 23.91 31.36
C GLU A 471 5.54 24.88 32.56
N ALA A 472 5.53 26.20 32.31
CA ALA A 472 5.44 27.21 33.36
C ALA A 472 4.14 27.10 34.17
N ALA A 473 3.05 26.73 33.52
CA ALA A 473 1.76 26.42 34.16
C ALA A 473 1.73 25.03 34.83
N ARG A 474 2.85 24.28 34.84
CA ARG A 474 2.99 22.92 35.38
C ARG A 474 2.06 21.89 34.72
N LEU A 475 1.69 22.13 33.46
CA LEU A 475 0.92 21.20 32.64
C LEU A 475 1.85 20.21 31.95
N HIS A 476 1.41 18.96 31.75
CA HIS A 476 2.23 17.96 31.08
C HIS A 476 2.14 18.13 29.55
N PHE A 477 2.95 19.03 28.99
CA PHE A 477 2.92 19.38 27.55
C PHE A 477 2.87 18.17 26.61
N MET A 478 3.74 17.18 26.83
CA MET A 478 3.75 15.93 26.05
C MET A 478 2.42 15.16 26.11
N GLY A 479 1.80 15.10 27.29
CA GLY A 479 0.50 14.48 27.47
C GLY A 479 -0.61 15.29 26.82
N GLY A 480 -0.44 16.61 26.71
CA GLY A 480 -1.34 17.53 26.01
C GLY A 480 -1.34 17.34 24.49
N ILE A 481 -0.16 17.32 23.87
CA ILE A 481 -0.08 17.11 22.40
C ILE A 481 -0.47 15.69 21.98
N HIS A 482 -0.19 14.68 22.83
CA HIS A 482 -0.65 13.30 22.63
C HIS A 482 -2.18 13.18 22.79
N ALA A 483 -2.76 13.90 23.76
CA ALA A 483 -4.22 14.01 23.90
C ALA A 483 -4.86 14.74 22.72
N MET A 484 -4.19 15.76 22.15
CA MET A 484 -4.64 16.45 20.94
C MET A 484 -4.65 15.52 19.73
N GLU A 485 -3.61 14.70 19.54
CA GLU A 485 -3.55 13.66 18.51
C GLU A 485 -4.77 12.73 18.57
N HIS A 486 -5.05 12.18 19.76
CA HIS A 486 -6.18 11.28 19.96
C HIS A 486 -7.52 11.96 19.69
N ALA A 487 -7.69 13.22 20.14
CA ALA A 487 -8.94 13.95 19.96
C ALA A 487 -9.18 14.28 18.48
N LEU A 488 -8.13 14.71 17.74
CA LEU A 488 -8.19 14.96 16.30
C LEU A 488 -8.63 13.71 15.53
N ILE A 489 -7.97 12.57 15.74
CA ILE A 489 -8.33 11.30 15.07
C ILE A 489 -9.73 10.84 15.53
N GLY A 490 -10.04 11.03 16.81
CA GLY A 490 -11.29 10.62 17.42
C GLY A 490 -12.51 11.32 16.83
N LEU A 491 -12.35 12.59 16.44
CA LEU A 491 -13.39 13.48 15.97
C LEU A 491 -13.36 13.73 14.46
N MET A 492 -12.29 13.35 13.75
CA MET A 492 -12.23 13.41 12.29
C MET A 492 -13.44 12.79 11.55
N PRO A 493 -14.05 11.68 12.03
CA PRO A 493 -15.27 11.13 11.43
C PRO A 493 -16.47 12.10 11.37
N LEU A 494 -16.46 13.17 12.16
CA LEU A 494 -17.47 14.22 12.10
C LEU A 494 -17.47 14.94 10.74
N LEU A 495 -16.30 15.09 10.11
CA LEU A 495 -16.11 15.94 8.93
C LEU A 495 -15.78 15.14 7.66
N VAL A 496 -15.22 13.94 7.84
CA VAL A 496 -14.79 13.05 6.76
C VAL A 496 -15.39 11.67 6.99
N LEU A 497 -15.97 11.06 5.96
CA LEU A 497 -16.49 9.69 6.06
C LEU A 497 -15.33 8.68 6.18
N CYS A 498 -14.83 8.47 7.39
CA CYS A 498 -13.75 7.54 7.71
C CYS A 498 -14.00 6.83 9.04
N ASP A 499 -13.43 5.64 9.19
CA ASP A 499 -13.30 5.02 10.49
C ASP A 499 -12.00 5.50 11.17
N ARG A 500 -11.98 5.55 12.51
CA ARG A 500 -10.75 5.80 13.29
C ARG A 500 -9.65 4.74 13.06
N GLY A 501 -9.91 3.71 12.24
CA GLY A 501 -8.91 2.71 11.82
C GLY A 501 -8.25 2.98 10.50
N ASP A 502 -8.77 3.92 9.74
CA ASP A 502 -8.21 4.31 8.46
C ASP A 502 -7.15 5.40 8.64
N LEU A 503 -6.90 5.82 9.89
CA LEU A 503 -6.02 6.92 10.28
C LEU A 503 -4.97 6.44 11.29
N GLY A 504 -3.76 6.99 11.16
CA GLY A 504 -2.71 6.93 12.16
C GLY A 504 -2.39 8.32 12.68
N GLY A 505 -1.69 8.36 13.81
CA GLY A 505 -1.20 9.58 14.43
C GLY A 505 0.12 9.36 15.14
N ILE A 506 0.82 10.47 15.33
CA ILE A 506 1.96 10.56 16.25
C ILE A 506 2.17 12.02 16.69
N SER A 507 2.40 12.23 17.98
CA SER A 507 2.84 13.51 18.52
C SER A 507 4.33 13.49 18.88
N HIS A 508 5.07 14.51 18.46
CA HIS A 508 6.46 14.74 18.79
C HIS A 508 6.62 16.01 19.64
N PRO A 509 7.26 15.96 20.83
CA PRO A 509 7.63 17.18 21.57
C PRO A 509 8.74 17.95 20.86
N TRP A 510 9.50 17.28 20.01
CA TRP A 510 10.47 17.85 19.10
C TRP A 510 10.58 16.96 17.87
N HIS A 511 10.38 17.54 16.68
CA HIS A 511 10.56 16.87 15.39
C HIS A 511 11.54 17.69 14.54
N ASP A 512 12.67 17.08 14.17
CA ASP A 512 13.81 17.80 13.59
C ASP A 512 13.44 18.58 12.31
N GLN A 513 12.68 17.97 11.40
CA GLN A 513 12.29 18.64 10.14
C GLN A 513 11.19 19.68 10.33
N ALA A 514 10.42 19.61 11.42
CA ALA A 514 9.40 20.61 11.74
C ALA A 514 9.99 21.77 12.56
N GLY A 515 11.19 21.59 13.12
CA GLY A 515 11.89 22.60 13.92
C GLY A 515 11.25 22.87 15.29
N GLY A 516 10.44 21.94 15.81
CA GLY A 516 9.70 22.13 17.06
C GLY A 516 8.73 20.98 17.36
N ALA A 517 7.83 21.21 18.31
CA ALA A 517 6.76 20.26 18.63
C ALA A 517 5.74 20.17 17.49
N ALA A 518 5.28 18.96 17.17
CA ALA A 518 4.33 18.73 16.08
C ALA A 518 3.41 17.52 16.35
N VAL A 519 2.16 17.62 15.91
CA VAL A 519 1.19 16.52 15.95
C VAL A 519 0.81 16.14 14.53
N PHE A 520 1.12 14.91 14.15
CA PHE A 520 0.88 14.33 12.83
C PHE A 520 -0.39 13.48 12.84
N VAL A 521 -1.20 13.62 11.80
CA VAL A 521 -2.31 12.73 11.47
C VAL A 521 -2.17 12.35 10.00
N TYR A 522 -2.25 11.05 9.72
CA TYR A 522 -1.97 10.52 8.37
C TYR A 522 -2.89 9.36 8.01
N ASP A 523 -3.00 9.09 6.72
CA ASP A 523 -3.79 7.98 6.21
C ASP A 523 -3.09 6.66 6.55
N GLY A 524 -3.81 5.72 7.13
CA GLY A 524 -3.30 4.41 7.57
C GLY A 524 -3.01 3.43 6.43
N TYR A 525 -2.94 3.90 5.19
CA TYR A 525 -2.70 3.09 4.00
C TYR A 525 -1.60 3.69 3.13
N ALA A 526 -0.74 2.83 2.58
CA ALA A 526 0.37 3.25 1.74
C ALA A 526 -0.13 3.99 0.47
N GLY A 527 0.52 5.11 0.14
CA GLY A 527 0.16 6.01 -0.96
C GLY A 527 -0.96 7.00 -0.64
N GLY A 528 -1.59 6.92 0.54
CA GLY A 528 -2.67 7.83 0.95
C GLY A 528 -4.04 7.49 0.37
N MET A 529 -5.09 7.74 1.16
CA MET A 529 -6.50 7.50 0.82
C MET A 529 -7.28 8.77 0.51
N GLY A 530 -6.66 9.93 0.67
CA GLY A 530 -7.29 11.24 0.56
C GLY A 530 -8.08 11.64 1.81
N LEU A 531 -8.01 10.87 2.91
CA LEU A 531 -8.72 11.20 4.15
C LEU A 531 -8.11 12.42 4.81
N SER A 532 -6.78 12.41 4.97
CA SER A 532 -6.00 13.53 5.50
C SER A 532 -6.09 14.77 4.60
N ALA A 533 -6.11 14.59 3.29
CA ALA A 533 -6.31 15.69 2.34
C ALA A 533 -7.68 16.36 2.54
N ARG A 534 -8.75 15.55 2.70
CA ARG A 534 -10.10 16.06 2.93
C ARG A 534 -10.23 16.75 4.29
N ALA A 535 -9.65 16.18 5.35
CA ALA A 535 -9.64 16.82 6.66
C ALA A 535 -8.83 18.12 6.66
N PHE A 536 -7.72 18.16 5.93
CA PHE A 536 -6.92 19.37 5.77
C PHE A 536 -7.71 20.49 5.07
N ALA A 537 -8.54 20.15 4.08
CA ALA A 537 -9.43 21.12 3.42
C ALA A 537 -10.43 21.78 4.40
N CYS A 538 -10.76 21.12 5.51
CA CYS A 538 -11.62 21.65 6.58
C CYS A 538 -10.89 21.76 7.94
N ILE A 539 -9.57 22.00 7.93
CA ILE A 539 -8.72 21.88 9.13
C ILE A 539 -9.13 22.80 10.28
N GLY A 540 -9.57 24.03 9.96
CA GLY A 540 -10.04 24.97 10.98
C GLY A 540 -11.26 24.44 11.72
N ALA A 541 -12.24 23.89 10.99
CA ALA A 541 -13.43 23.29 11.59
C ALA A 541 -13.08 22.05 12.43
N LEU A 542 -12.11 21.24 12.00
CA LEU A 542 -11.65 20.08 12.76
C LEU A 542 -11.02 20.49 14.10
N LEU A 543 -10.14 21.49 14.10
CA LEU A 543 -9.48 21.98 15.31
C LEU A 543 -10.48 22.64 16.27
N ASP A 544 -11.39 23.46 15.75
CA ASP A 544 -12.44 24.10 16.56
C ASP A 544 -13.39 23.07 17.20
N GLN A 545 -13.86 22.08 16.43
CA GLN A 545 -14.71 21.00 16.96
C GLN A 545 -13.96 20.14 17.98
N THR A 546 -12.68 19.86 17.73
CA THR A 546 -11.82 19.13 18.66
C THR A 546 -11.71 19.84 19.99
N ARG A 547 -11.41 21.14 19.96
CA ARG A 547 -11.34 21.99 21.14
C ARG A 547 -12.67 22.01 21.91
N GLN A 548 -13.79 22.21 21.21
CA GLN A 548 -15.12 22.26 21.83
C GLN A 548 -15.49 20.93 22.52
N ALA A 549 -15.25 19.79 21.85
CA ALA A 549 -15.57 18.48 22.38
C ALA A 549 -14.71 18.12 23.61
N VAL A 550 -13.41 18.45 23.59
CA VAL A 550 -12.53 18.25 24.75
C VAL A 550 -12.97 19.14 25.91
N ALA A 551 -13.36 20.39 25.66
CA ALA A 551 -13.77 21.34 26.69
C ALA A 551 -15.12 20.95 27.34
N ALA A 552 -16.06 20.41 26.56
CA ALA A 552 -17.38 20.01 27.04
C ALA A 552 -17.37 18.75 27.92
N CYS A 553 -16.28 17.97 27.92
CA CYS A 553 -16.17 16.80 28.77
C CYS A 553 -15.86 17.20 30.23
N GLY A 554 -16.58 16.66 31.21
CA GLY A 554 -16.38 16.98 32.63
C GLY A 554 -15.22 16.28 33.33
N CYS A 555 -14.44 15.42 32.65
CA CYS A 555 -13.35 14.69 33.30
C CYS A 555 -12.12 15.58 33.57
N GLU A 556 -11.32 15.21 34.57
CA GLU A 556 -10.16 15.99 35.02
C GLU A 556 -8.91 15.73 34.16
N LEU A 557 -8.44 14.48 34.12
CA LEU A 557 -7.18 14.12 33.46
C LEU A 557 -7.32 13.70 31.99
N GLY A 558 -8.46 13.09 31.64
CA GLY A 558 -8.68 12.47 30.33
C GLY A 558 -9.50 11.19 30.45
N CYS A 559 -10.36 10.92 29.48
CA CYS A 559 -11.22 9.73 29.46
C CYS A 559 -11.53 9.29 28.02
N PRO A 560 -12.17 8.11 27.82
CA PRO A 560 -12.66 7.66 26.52
C PRO A 560 -13.54 8.69 25.78
N SER A 561 -14.26 9.54 26.52
CA SER A 561 -15.18 10.54 25.97
C SER A 561 -14.51 11.81 25.43
N CYS A 562 -13.17 11.90 25.45
CA CYS A 562 -12.47 13.08 24.95
C CYS A 562 -11.11 12.74 24.31
N VAL A 563 -10.15 12.22 25.08
CA VAL A 563 -8.72 12.18 24.69
C VAL A 563 -8.08 10.80 24.77
N HIS A 564 -8.81 9.75 25.14
CA HIS A 564 -8.27 8.39 25.11
C HIS A 564 -8.52 7.71 23.77
N SER A 565 -7.52 7.00 23.27
CA SER A 565 -7.62 6.13 22.11
C SER A 565 -7.54 4.66 22.54
N PRO A 566 -8.43 3.78 22.04
CA PRO A 566 -8.32 2.34 22.27
C PRO A 566 -7.13 1.71 21.51
N LYS A 567 -6.50 2.45 20.58
CA LYS A 567 -5.38 1.99 19.74
C LYS A 567 -4.02 2.55 20.17
N CYS A 568 -3.97 3.33 21.23
CA CYS A 568 -2.71 3.91 21.72
C CYS A 568 -1.75 2.79 22.17
N GLY A 569 -0.63 2.62 21.44
CA GLY A 569 0.42 1.66 21.78
C GLY A 569 1.10 1.95 23.13
N SER A 570 1.10 3.22 23.55
CA SER A 570 1.60 3.67 24.86
C SER A 570 0.60 3.46 26.01
N GLY A 571 -0.59 2.92 25.72
CA GLY A 571 -1.63 2.65 26.72
C GLY A 571 -2.26 3.91 27.31
N ASN A 572 -2.38 4.98 26.52
CA ASN A 572 -2.88 6.31 26.93
C ASN A 572 -2.04 6.96 28.04
N ARG A 573 -0.71 6.78 28.00
CA ARG A 573 0.22 7.36 28.98
C ARG A 573 1.47 7.93 28.29
N PRO A 574 1.87 9.18 28.58
CA PRO A 574 1.14 10.18 29.36
C PRO A 574 -0.06 10.73 28.56
N ILE A 575 -1.12 11.14 29.25
CA ILE A 575 -2.26 11.90 28.70
C ILE A 575 -2.61 12.98 29.70
N ASP A 576 -2.81 14.21 29.21
CA ASP A 576 -3.22 15.35 30.03
C ASP A 576 -4.21 16.22 29.24
N LYS A 577 -5.48 16.13 29.65
CA LYS A 577 -6.58 16.89 29.04
C LYS A 577 -6.44 18.39 29.25
N GLN A 578 -6.00 18.83 30.43
CA GLN A 578 -5.87 20.25 30.73
C GLN A 578 -4.76 20.87 29.88
N ALA A 579 -3.64 20.16 29.73
CA ALA A 579 -2.58 20.52 28.79
C ALA A 579 -3.08 20.57 27.35
N CYS A 580 -3.91 19.61 26.92
CA CYS A 580 -4.50 19.59 25.58
C CYS A 580 -5.37 20.83 25.31
N LEU A 581 -6.26 21.18 26.25
CA LEU A 581 -7.09 22.38 26.13
C LEU A 581 -6.25 23.65 26.09
N PHE A 582 -5.26 23.75 26.98
CA PHE A 582 -4.33 24.87 26.97
C PHE A 582 -3.63 25.04 25.63
N VAL A 583 -3.10 23.95 25.06
CA VAL A 583 -2.45 23.97 23.73
C VAL A 583 -3.46 24.42 22.67
N LEU A 584 -4.64 23.81 22.58
CA LEU A 584 -5.66 24.15 21.59
C LEU A 584 -6.13 25.62 21.70
N ASP A 585 -6.27 26.14 22.92
CA ASP A 585 -6.61 27.54 23.19
C ASP A 585 -5.51 28.49 22.69
N GLN A 586 -4.24 28.19 22.98
CA GLN A 586 -3.11 29.01 22.53
C GLN A 586 -2.94 28.98 21.01
N LEU A 587 -3.14 27.83 20.37
CA LEU A 587 -3.10 27.74 18.91
C LEU A 587 -4.20 28.59 18.27
N ALA A 588 -5.40 28.63 18.86
CA ALA A 588 -6.50 29.48 18.40
C ALA A 588 -6.29 30.98 18.67
N ALA A 589 -5.43 31.35 19.61
CA ALA A 589 -5.14 32.73 20.01
C ALA A 589 -4.30 33.48 18.95
N GLY A 590 -4.95 33.95 17.88
CA GLY A 590 -4.33 34.77 16.82
C GLY A 590 -5.32 35.41 15.84
N GLY A 591 -6.63 35.28 16.10
CA GLY A 591 -7.69 35.69 15.19
C GLY A 591 -8.15 34.54 14.28
N ARG A 592 -9.47 34.34 14.21
CA ARG A 592 -10.12 33.37 13.30
C ARG A 592 -10.10 33.87 11.86
N ALA A 593 -8.92 34.02 11.26
CA ALA A 593 -8.89 34.03 9.80
C ALA A 593 -9.31 32.62 9.37
N ALA A 594 -10.37 32.52 8.55
CA ALA A 594 -10.79 31.23 8.01
C ALA A 594 -9.56 30.53 7.42
N ALA A 595 -9.15 29.41 8.01
CA ALA A 595 -8.00 28.64 7.57
C ALA A 595 -8.27 28.22 6.12
N ARG A 596 -7.77 29.01 5.16
CA ARG A 596 -7.93 28.73 3.74
C ARG A 596 -6.66 27.99 3.30
N PRO A 597 -6.79 26.75 2.81
CA PRO A 597 -5.66 26.03 2.25
C PRO A 597 -5.00 26.89 1.18
N ARG A 598 -3.73 27.22 1.37
CA ARG A 598 -2.92 27.83 0.32
C ARG A 598 -2.18 26.68 -0.35
N VAL A 599 -2.56 26.40 -1.59
CA VAL A 599 -1.78 25.51 -2.45
C VAL A 599 -0.53 26.28 -2.84
N GLU A 600 0.63 25.81 -2.43
CA GLU A 600 1.85 26.25 -3.08
C GLU A 600 1.85 25.66 -4.50
N THR A 601 1.52 26.46 -5.51
CA THR A 601 2.12 26.27 -6.84
C THR A 601 3.58 26.68 -6.79
N ARG A 602 4.35 26.07 -5.89
CA ARG A 602 5.76 25.87 -6.12
C ARG A 602 5.84 24.51 -6.77
N ALA A 603 6.16 24.52 -8.06
CA ALA A 603 6.97 23.44 -8.59
C ALA A 603 8.14 23.31 -7.62
N ALA A 604 8.06 22.31 -6.74
CA ALA A 604 9.23 21.78 -6.07
C ALA A 604 10.07 21.18 -7.19
N VAL A 605 10.77 22.06 -7.90
CA VAL A 605 12.14 21.79 -8.28
C VAL A 605 12.75 21.39 -6.95
N LEU A 606 12.89 20.08 -6.76
CA LEU A 606 13.83 19.52 -5.82
C LEU A 606 15.07 20.44 -5.88
N PRO A 607 15.80 20.68 -4.79
CA PRO A 607 17.22 20.75 -5.02
C PRO A 607 17.51 19.39 -5.67
N ALA A 608 17.63 19.38 -7.00
CA ALA A 608 18.60 18.55 -7.64
C ALA A 608 19.78 18.73 -6.70
N THR A 609 20.16 17.64 -6.02
CA THR A 609 21.54 17.50 -5.63
C THR A 609 22.29 18.01 -6.83
N ALA A 610 22.84 19.22 -6.67
CA ALA A 610 23.70 19.80 -7.65
C ALA A 610 24.85 18.79 -7.65
N LEU A 611 24.77 17.81 -8.54
CA LEU A 611 25.83 17.60 -9.49
C LEU A 611 26.20 19.01 -9.92
N SER A 612 27.14 19.57 -9.17
CA SER A 612 27.76 20.83 -9.44
C SER A 612 28.04 20.82 -10.93
N SER A 613 27.35 21.68 -11.67
CA SER A 613 27.83 22.09 -12.97
C SER A 613 29.30 22.46 -12.75
N PRO A 614 30.27 21.80 -13.40
CA PRO A 614 31.61 22.35 -13.43
C PRO A 614 31.44 23.71 -14.09
N SER A 615 31.69 24.74 -13.29
CA SER A 615 32.02 26.07 -13.76
C SER A 615 32.88 25.93 -15.02
N THR A 616 32.53 26.69 -16.04
CA THR A 616 33.37 26.99 -17.19
C THR A 616 34.72 27.53 -16.71
N ALA A 617 35.64 26.60 -16.46
CA ALA A 617 37.07 26.80 -16.49
C ALA A 617 37.59 25.70 -17.41
N GLU A 618 38.12 26.11 -18.56
CA GLU A 618 38.74 25.23 -19.55
C GLU A 618 39.95 24.53 -18.92
N GLU A 619 39.73 23.37 -18.31
CA GLU A 619 40.77 22.38 -18.05
C GLU A 619 40.45 21.11 -18.84
N ARG A 620 41.28 20.84 -19.85
CA ARG A 620 41.16 19.67 -20.72
C ARG A 620 41.35 18.37 -19.92
N SER A 621 40.25 17.68 -19.60
CA SER A 621 40.22 16.32 -19.04
C SER A 621 39.92 15.27 -20.12
N PRO A 622 40.55 14.08 -20.11
CA PRO A 622 40.51 13.09 -21.20
C PRO A 622 39.28 12.16 -21.12
N THR A 623 38.07 12.71 -21.08
CA THR A 623 36.83 11.90 -21.12
C THR A 623 36.11 12.08 -22.46
N GLY A 624 35.73 10.96 -23.10
CA GLY A 624 35.01 10.99 -24.38
C GLY A 624 33.54 11.42 -24.22
N ALA A 625 32.89 11.77 -25.34
CA ALA A 625 31.55 12.36 -25.39
C ALA A 625 30.42 11.56 -24.70
N ASP A 626 30.62 10.27 -24.41
CA ASP A 626 29.63 9.37 -23.79
C ASP A 626 29.90 9.05 -22.29
N GLY A 627 30.85 9.74 -21.64
CA GLY A 627 31.20 9.49 -20.24
C GLY A 627 32.06 8.23 -20.00
N LEU A 628 32.52 7.59 -21.07
CA LEU A 628 33.47 6.47 -21.05
C LEU A 628 34.89 6.96 -20.78
N PRO A 629 35.74 6.13 -20.14
CA PRO A 629 37.17 6.43 -20.08
C PRO A 629 37.78 6.39 -21.50
N ALA A 630 38.87 7.12 -21.72
CA ALA A 630 39.56 7.16 -23.02
C ALA A 630 40.05 5.77 -23.47
N ARG A 631 40.43 4.91 -22.52
CA ARG A 631 40.95 3.56 -22.77
C ARG A 631 40.03 2.49 -22.18
N TYR A 632 39.04 2.05 -22.95
CA TYR A 632 38.25 0.86 -22.64
C TYR A 632 38.51 -0.24 -23.65
N GLY A 633 38.27 -1.49 -23.26
CA GLY A 633 38.33 -2.61 -24.19
C GLY A 633 37.12 -3.52 -24.06
N VAL A 634 36.84 -4.25 -25.15
CA VAL A 634 35.77 -5.25 -25.21
C VAL A 634 36.41 -6.55 -25.65
N PHE A 635 36.13 -7.66 -24.97
CA PHE A 635 36.72 -8.94 -25.34
C PHE A 635 35.77 -10.11 -25.20
N ASP A 636 36.11 -11.17 -25.91
CA ASP A 636 35.43 -12.47 -25.88
C ASP A 636 36.46 -13.59 -26.12
N VAL A 637 36.18 -14.79 -25.61
CA VAL A 637 37.09 -15.93 -25.65
C VAL A 637 36.39 -17.18 -26.18
N GLU A 638 36.97 -17.76 -27.23
CA GLU A 638 36.57 -19.07 -27.73
C GLU A 638 37.47 -20.18 -27.17
N THR A 639 36.89 -21.34 -26.90
CA THR A 639 37.57 -22.43 -26.17
C THR A 639 37.98 -23.61 -27.05
N GLN A 640 39.00 -24.37 -26.62
CA GLN A 640 39.43 -25.60 -27.32
C GLN A 640 38.57 -26.83 -26.96
N ARG A 641 37.97 -26.82 -25.76
CA ARG A 641 37.22 -27.94 -25.20
C ARG A 641 35.88 -27.47 -24.66
N SER A 642 34.85 -28.28 -24.87
CA SER A 642 33.51 -28.06 -24.33
C SER A 642 33.44 -28.30 -22.82
N ALA A 643 32.36 -27.81 -22.20
CA ALA A 643 32.05 -28.09 -20.80
C ALA A 643 31.94 -29.59 -20.50
N GLN A 644 31.50 -30.41 -21.45
CA GLN A 644 31.41 -31.87 -21.27
C GLN A 644 32.80 -32.52 -21.19
N GLU A 645 33.75 -32.07 -22.02
CA GLU A 645 35.11 -32.62 -22.08
C GLU A 645 35.93 -32.31 -20.83
N VAL A 646 35.64 -31.21 -20.14
CA VAL A 646 36.37 -30.81 -18.90
C VAL A 646 35.66 -31.24 -17.61
N GLY A 647 34.48 -31.86 -17.70
CA GLY A 647 33.70 -32.31 -16.56
C GLY A 647 32.76 -31.28 -15.94
N GLY A 648 32.43 -30.20 -16.66
CA GLY A 648 31.41 -29.20 -16.32
C GLY A 648 31.92 -27.76 -16.27
N TRP A 649 31.00 -26.79 -16.28
CA TRP A 649 31.28 -25.34 -16.27
C TRP A 649 32.05 -24.83 -15.03
N HIS A 650 32.09 -25.62 -13.96
CA HIS A 650 32.87 -25.29 -12.76
C HIS A 650 34.38 -25.46 -12.97
N ARG A 651 34.80 -26.07 -14.09
CA ARG A 651 36.19 -26.29 -14.51
C ARG A 651 36.54 -25.56 -15.80
N ALA A 652 35.99 -24.35 -15.97
CA ALA A 652 36.16 -23.58 -17.20
C ALA A 652 37.64 -23.26 -17.52
N GLU A 653 38.51 -23.20 -16.50
CA GLU A 653 39.96 -23.05 -16.63
C GLU A 653 40.64 -24.19 -17.41
N LEU A 654 40.02 -25.37 -17.47
CA LEU A 654 40.54 -26.52 -18.23
C LEU A 654 40.13 -26.52 -19.71
N MET A 655 39.28 -25.58 -20.12
CA MET A 655 38.74 -25.52 -21.48
C MET A 655 39.76 -25.04 -22.52
N ARG A 656 40.78 -24.29 -22.07
CA ARG A 656 41.85 -23.67 -22.86
C ARG A 656 41.36 -22.68 -23.92
N VAL A 657 42.15 -21.66 -24.23
CA VAL A 657 41.82 -20.66 -25.25
C VAL A 657 42.16 -21.19 -26.64
N SER A 658 41.22 -21.11 -27.58
CA SER A 658 41.47 -21.35 -29.00
C SER A 658 41.84 -20.04 -29.71
N VAL A 659 40.99 -19.03 -29.56
CA VAL A 659 41.25 -17.64 -29.93
C VAL A 659 40.54 -16.73 -28.93
N ALA A 660 41.13 -15.59 -28.64
CA ALA A 660 40.49 -14.50 -27.92
C ALA A 660 40.65 -13.22 -28.74
N VAL A 661 39.59 -12.42 -28.83
CA VAL A 661 39.65 -11.14 -29.54
C VAL A 661 39.46 -10.01 -28.54
N LEU A 662 40.33 -9.00 -28.62
CA LEU A 662 40.24 -7.76 -27.84
C LEU A 662 40.06 -6.58 -28.80
N TYR A 663 38.99 -5.83 -28.59
CA TYR A 663 38.81 -4.48 -29.12
C TYR A 663 39.37 -3.47 -28.13
N GLU A 664 40.17 -2.53 -28.60
CA GLU A 664 40.65 -1.39 -27.80
C GLU A 664 40.08 -0.08 -28.38
N SER A 665 39.54 0.77 -27.50
CA SER A 665 38.98 2.06 -27.91
C SER A 665 40.04 3.04 -28.41
N ASP A 666 41.26 2.92 -27.92
CA ASP A 666 42.41 3.69 -28.38
C ASP A 666 42.88 3.12 -29.74
N GLY A 667 42.59 3.84 -30.82
CA GLY A 667 42.88 3.42 -32.19
C GLY A 667 41.85 2.48 -32.84
N GLU A 668 40.71 2.22 -32.18
CA GLU A 668 39.57 1.41 -32.68
C GLU A 668 40.00 0.06 -33.29
N ARG A 669 40.95 -0.63 -32.65
CA ARG A 669 41.60 -1.83 -33.21
C ARG A 669 41.05 -3.12 -32.60
N PHE A 670 40.82 -4.12 -33.46
CA PHE A 670 40.63 -5.51 -33.03
C PHE A 670 41.95 -6.26 -33.13
N THR A 671 42.37 -6.93 -32.05
CA THR A 671 43.54 -7.80 -32.02
C THR A 671 43.10 -9.20 -31.62
N ALA A 672 43.43 -10.20 -32.44
CA ALA A 672 43.18 -11.61 -32.14
C ALA A 672 44.43 -12.23 -31.53
N TYR A 673 44.24 -12.99 -30.46
CA TYR A 673 45.28 -13.72 -29.74
C TYR A 673 44.95 -15.20 -29.75
N THR A 674 45.96 -16.01 -30.01
CA THR A 674 45.92 -17.46 -29.85
C THR A 674 46.34 -17.85 -28.43
N GLU A 675 46.40 -19.15 -28.15
CA GLU A 675 46.89 -19.62 -26.86
C GLU A 675 48.36 -19.22 -26.59
N GLU A 676 49.19 -19.10 -27.62
CA GLU A 676 50.64 -18.83 -27.48
C GLU A 676 50.93 -17.40 -27.01
N ASP A 677 50.07 -16.45 -27.37
CA ASP A 677 50.22 -15.01 -27.11
C ASP A 677 49.15 -14.46 -26.15
N ILE A 678 48.31 -15.32 -25.55
CA ILE A 678 47.23 -14.91 -24.63
C ILE A 678 47.72 -14.13 -23.40
N HIS A 679 48.95 -14.40 -22.93
CA HIS A 679 49.56 -13.65 -21.84
C HIS A 679 49.68 -12.15 -22.17
N GLN A 680 49.93 -11.81 -23.44
CA GLN A 680 50.02 -10.41 -23.88
C GLN A 680 48.65 -9.73 -23.81
N MET A 681 47.57 -10.43 -24.19
CA MET A 681 46.21 -9.92 -24.04
C MET A 681 45.86 -9.66 -22.58
N ILE A 682 46.20 -10.58 -21.67
CA ILE A 682 45.91 -10.42 -20.24
C ILE A 682 46.59 -9.17 -19.68
N GLU A 683 47.86 -8.92 -20.03
CA GLU A 683 48.56 -7.69 -19.62
C GLU A 683 47.85 -6.44 -20.16
N ARG A 684 47.43 -6.45 -21.43
CA ARG A 684 46.63 -5.37 -22.01
C ARG A 684 45.33 -5.12 -21.26
N LEU A 685 44.61 -6.16 -20.84
CA LEU A 685 43.37 -6.02 -20.08
C LEU A 685 43.56 -5.25 -18.76
N PHE A 686 44.71 -5.43 -18.09
CA PHE A 686 45.03 -4.71 -16.86
C PHE A 686 45.46 -3.26 -17.07
N ASP A 687 45.90 -2.90 -18.30
CA ASP A 687 46.25 -1.53 -18.66
C ASP A 687 45.03 -0.68 -19.04
N LEU A 688 43.86 -1.30 -19.23
CA LEU A 688 42.62 -0.63 -19.61
C LEU A 688 41.91 -0.03 -18.39
N ASP A 689 41.25 1.12 -18.61
CA ASP A 689 40.46 1.78 -17.58
C ASP A 689 39.11 1.11 -17.31
N LEU A 690 38.61 0.34 -18.29
CA LEU A 690 37.34 -0.36 -18.26
C LEU A 690 37.41 -1.55 -19.22
N VAL A 691 37.00 -2.73 -18.75
CA VAL A 691 36.93 -3.95 -19.56
C VAL A 691 35.47 -4.38 -19.67
N ILE A 692 34.95 -4.53 -20.88
CA ILE A 692 33.56 -4.89 -21.14
C ILE A 692 33.53 -6.29 -21.74
N GLY A 693 32.57 -7.10 -21.32
CA GLY A 693 32.34 -8.41 -21.91
C GLY A 693 30.91 -8.87 -21.72
N PHE A 694 30.58 -10.01 -22.32
CA PHE A 694 29.30 -10.66 -22.16
C PHE A 694 29.52 -12.02 -21.47
N ASN A 695 29.22 -12.12 -20.17
CA ASN A 695 29.55 -13.29 -19.32
C ASN A 695 31.04 -13.41 -18.93
N ASN A 696 31.82 -12.34 -19.05
CA ASN A 696 33.26 -12.35 -18.77
C ASN A 696 33.63 -12.71 -17.34
N LYS A 697 32.88 -12.27 -16.33
CA LYS A 697 33.24 -12.56 -14.93
C LYS A 697 33.09 -14.03 -14.57
N ARG A 698 32.07 -14.69 -15.12
CA ARG A 698 31.71 -16.08 -14.75
C ARG A 698 32.24 -17.11 -15.74
N PHE A 699 32.64 -16.70 -16.94
CA PHE A 699 33.14 -17.58 -17.99
C PHE A 699 34.52 -17.16 -18.47
N ASP A 700 34.65 -16.06 -19.23
CA ASP A 700 35.89 -15.74 -19.93
C ASP A 700 37.08 -15.56 -18.97
N ASN A 701 36.88 -14.84 -17.86
CA ASN A 701 37.91 -14.67 -16.82
C ASN A 701 38.29 -16.00 -16.15
N ARG A 702 37.38 -16.98 -16.07
CA ARG A 702 37.72 -18.32 -15.56
C ARG A 702 38.51 -19.13 -16.57
N VAL A 703 38.25 -18.98 -17.86
CA VAL A 703 39.08 -19.61 -18.90
C VAL A 703 40.49 -19.00 -18.85
N LEU A 704 40.57 -17.66 -18.76
CA LEU A 704 41.83 -16.92 -18.73
C LEU A 704 42.66 -17.14 -17.46
N SER A 705 42.04 -17.51 -16.32
CA SER A 705 42.77 -17.73 -15.06
C SER A 705 43.77 -18.88 -15.11
N ARG A 706 43.71 -19.74 -16.14
CA ARG A 706 44.73 -20.77 -16.37
C ARG A 706 46.09 -20.19 -16.81
N TYR A 707 46.08 -19.00 -17.40
CA TYR A 707 47.21 -18.37 -18.07
C TYR A 707 47.79 -17.19 -17.28
N THR A 708 47.34 -16.94 -16.05
CA THR A 708 47.89 -15.86 -15.23
C THR A 708 47.75 -16.17 -13.75
N ASP A 709 48.73 -15.77 -12.97
CA ASP A 709 48.65 -15.77 -11.51
C ASP A 709 48.00 -14.49 -10.97
N ARG A 710 47.75 -13.49 -11.83
CA ARG A 710 47.07 -12.25 -11.44
C ARG A 710 45.58 -12.53 -11.25
N ASN A 711 45.00 -11.91 -10.22
CA ASN A 711 43.57 -12.05 -9.96
C ASN A 711 42.75 -11.26 -10.99
N LEU A 712 42.13 -11.96 -11.94
CA LEU A 712 41.26 -11.37 -12.96
C LEU A 712 39.99 -10.71 -12.38
N GLY A 713 39.66 -10.96 -11.10
CA GLY A 713 38.63 -10.23 -10.39
C GLY A 713 38.99 -8.76 -10.10
N ASP A 714 40.26 -8.37 -10.22
CA ASP A 714 40.72 -7.00 -10.04
C ASP A 714 40.57 -6.11 -11.28
N LEU A 715 40.25 -6.71 -12.43
CA LEU A 715 39.93 -5.95 -13.64
C LEU A 715 38.70 -5.06 -13.40
N PRO A 716 38.68 -3.81 -13.91
CA PRO A 716 37.50 -2.95 -13.90
C PRO A 716 36.44 -3.46 -14.89
N SER A 717 35.89 -4.65 -14.62
CA SER A 717 35.06 -5.40 -15.56
C SER A 717 33.58 -5.03 -15.45
N PHE A 718 33.00 -4.59 -16.56
CA PHE A 718 31.56 -4.50 -16.77
C PHE A 718 31.07 -5.74 -17.53
N ASP A 719 30.20 -6.52 -16.89
CA ASP A 719 29.59 -7.71 -17.49
C ASP A 719 28.14 -7.40 -17.86
N ILE A 720 27.84 -7.35 -19.16
CA ILE A 720 26.49 -7.02 -19.66
C ILE A 720 25.48 -8.08 -19.21
N LEU A 721 25.87 -9.36 -19.22
CA LEU A 721 24.97 -10.44 -18.85
C LEU A 721 24.64 -10.41 -17.36
N GLU A 722 25.63 -10.09 -16.52
CA GLU A 722 25.40 -9.85 -15.09
C GLU A 722 24.43 -8.68 -14.87
N ALA A 723 24.67 -7.53 -15.53
CA ALA A 723 23.82 -6.36 -15.41
C ALA A 723 22.36 -6.64 -15.82
N ILE A 724 22.16 -7.39 -16.90
CA ILE A 724 20.84 -7.81 -17.38
C ILE A 724 20.20 -8.83 -16.43
N THR A 725 20.96 -9.84 -16.00
CA THR A 725 20.45 -10.92 -15.13
C THR A 725 20.03 -10.38 -13.77
N ASN A 726 20.79 -9.44 -13.20
CA ASN A 726 20.44 -8.78 -11.95
C ASN A 726 19.13 -8.00 -12.05
N ARG A 727 18.75 -7.55 -13.25
CA ARG A 727 17.52 -6.78 -13.48
C ARG A 727 16.32 -7.65 -13.87
N LEU A 728 16.51 -8.63 -14.76
CA LEU A 728 15.44 -9.53 -15.22
C LEU A 728 15.20 -10.74 -14.30
N GLY A 729 16.17 -11.11 -13.47
CA GLY A 729 16.16 -12.35 -12.67
C GLY A 729 16.44 -13.62 -13.47
N TYR A 730 16.63 -13.54 -14.79
CA TYR A 730 17.02 -14.65 -15.65
C TYR A 730 17.98 -14.19 -16.76
N ARG A 731 18.68 -15.15 -17.37
CA ARG A 731 19.71 -14.89 -18.39
C ARG A 731 19.10 -14.73 -19.78
N LEU A 732 19.60 -13.78 -20.54
CA LEU A 732 19.36 -13.65 -21.99
C LEU A 732 20.65 -13.96 -22.74
N SER A 733 20.56 -14.64 -23.89
CA SER A 733 21.73 -14.89 -24.77
C SER A 733 22.09 -13.63 -25.55
N LEU A 734 23.38 -13.43 -25.84
CA LEU A 734 23.89 -12.33 -26.66
C LEU A 734 23.14 -12.26 -28.00
N ASP A 735 22.99 -13.39 -28.68
CA ASP A 735 22.39 -13.48 -30.01
C ASP A 735 20.97 -12.90 -30.05
N ARG A 736 20.15 -13.26 -29.06
CA ARG A 736 18.77 -12.76 -28.94
C ARG A 736 18.74 -11.26 -28.67
N LEU A 737 19.66 -10.74 -27.87
CA LEU A 737 19.75 -9.30 -27.60
C LEU A 737 20.23 -8.55 -28.85
N ALA A 738 21.22 -9.08 -29.55
CA ALA A 738 21.79 -8.51 -30.76
C ALA A 738 20.78 -8.49 -31.92
N GLU A 739 20.03 -9.58 -32.12
CA GLU A 739 19.02 -9.67 -33.17
C GLU A 739 17.91 -8.63 -32.96
N GLN A 740 17.43 -8.47 -31.73
CA GLN A 740 16.33 -7.55 -31.44
C GLN A 740 16.81 -6.09 -31.33
N THR A 741 17.97 -5.85 -30.71
CA THR A 741 18.48 -4.49 -30.45
C THR A 741 19.22 -3.89 -31.64
N LEU A 742 20.13 -4.66 -32.24
CA LEU A 742 21.03 -4.19 -33.29
C LEU A 742 20.59 -4.61 -34.70
N ARG A 743 19.56 -5.47 -34.82
CA ARG A 743 19.11 -6.08 -36.08
C ARG A 743 20.20 -6.89 -36.78
N VAL A 744 21.12 -7.46 -36.00
CA VAL A 744 22.22 -8.31 -36.48
C VAL A 744 21.90 -9.76 -36.14
N GLN A 745 21.85 -10.64 -37.15
CA GLN A 745 21.79 -12.08 -36.95
C GLN A 745 23.20 -12.67 -36.89
N LYS A 746 23.45 -13.48 -35.87
CA LYS A 746 24.71 -14.19 -35.71
C LYS A 746 24.76 -15.40 -36.63
N THR A 747 25.92 -15.69 -37.19
CA THR A 747 26.16 -16.73 -38.20
C THR A 747 26.56 -18.10 -37.62
N GLY A 748 26.50 -18.32 -36.29
CA GLY A 748 26.84 -19.58 -35.65
C GLY A 748 26.57 -19.62 -34.13
N ASP A 749 26.60 -20.82 -33.54
CA ASP A 749 26.50 -21.10 -32.09
C ASP A 749 27.87 -21.58 -31.55
N GLY A 750 28.11 -21.58 -30.24
CA GLY A 750 29.39 -21.99 -29.62
C GLY A 750 29.81 -23.44 -29.93
N LEU A 751 28.86 -24.31 -30.29
CA LEU A 751 29.15 -25.66 -30.81
C LEU A 751 29.72 -25.68 -32.23
N LEU A 752 29.54 -24.59 -32.98
CA LEU A 752 30.14 -24.38 -34.30
C LEU A 752 31.60 -23.93 -34.16
N ALA A 753 31.90 -23.06 -33.18
CA ALA A 753 33.24 -22.60 -32.86
C ALA A 753 34.21 -23.76 -32.52
N LEU A 754 33.78 -24.68 -31.65
CA LEU A 754 34.55 -25.89 -31.32
C LEU A 754 34.79 -26.81 -32.54
N ARG A 755 33.85 -26.85 -33.49
CA ARG A 755 34.01 -27.63 -34.73
C ARG A 755 35.04 -27.00 -35.67
N TRP A 756 34.98 -25.69 -35.85
CA TRP A 756 35.96 -24.96 -36.66
C TRP A 756 37.38 -25.10 -36.10
N PHE A 757 37.54 -25.05 -34.78
CA PHE A 757 38.84 -25.31 -34.14
C PHE A 757 39.35 -26.73 -34.47
N ARG A 758 38.52 -27.76 -34.30
CA ARG A 758 38.89 -29.16 -34.61
C ARG A 758 39.21 -29.39 -36.10
N GLN A 759 38.62 -28.59 -36.99
CA GLN A 759 38.85 -28.64 -38.44
C GLN A 759 40.01 -27.75 -38.90
N GLY A 760 40.65 -27.00 -37.98
CA GLY A 760 41.72 -26.06 -38.31
C GLY A 760 41.26 -24.79 -39.03
N GLU A 761 39.97 -24.49 -39.05
CA GLU A 761 39.38 -23.31 -39.71
C GLU A 761 39.55 -22.03 -38.86
N MET A 762 40.79 -21.72 -38.44
CA MET A 762 41.08 -20.62 -37.50
C MET A 762 40.63 -19.25 -38.02
N ALA A 763 40.72 -18.99 -39.32
CA ALA A 763 40.26 -17.71 -39.89
C ALA A 763 38.77 -17.46 -39.69
N ARG A 764 37.94 -18.52 -39.78
CA ARG A 764 36.49 -18.44 -39.53
C ARG A 764 36.18 -18.25 -38.05
N LEU A 765 36.91 -18.97 -37.19
CA LEU A 765 36.78 -18.86 -35.74
C LEU A 765 37.14 -17.46 -35.24
N THR A 766 38.26 -16.89 -35.72
CA THR A 766 38.68 -15.53 -35.39
C THR A 766 37.66 -14.49 -35.87
N ALA A 767 37.14 -14.62 -37.10
CA ALA A 767 36.12 -13.71 -37.62
C ALA A 767 34.82 -13.77 -36.80
N TYR A 768 34.43 -14.97 -36.35
CA TYR A 768 33.27 -15.17 -35.48
C TYR A 768 33.45 -14.52 -34.10
N CYS A 769 34.58 -14.78 -33.41
CA CYS A 769 34.87 -14.15 -32.12
C CYS A 769 34.98 -12.62 -32.25
N GLN A 770 35.59 -12.12 -33.33
CA GLN A 770 35.64 -10.68 -33.62
C GLN A 770 34.24 -10.08 -33.80
N GLN A 771 33.33 -10.80 -34.46
CA GLN A 771 31.93 -10.38 -34.60
C GLN A 771 31.24 -10.32 -33.23
N ASP A 772 31.47 -11.28 -32.34
CA ASP A 772 30.90 -11.26 -30.98
C ASP A 772 31.43 -10.10 -30.13
N VAL A 773 32.72 -9.77 -30.24
CA VAL A 773 33.29 -8.58 -29.60
C VAL A 773 32.66 -7.30 -30.15
N ALA A 774 32.48 -7.20 -31.47
CA ALA A 774 31.84 -6.04 -32.10
C ALA A 774 30.38 -5.89 -31.66
N ILE A 775 29.61 -6.98 -31.64
CA ILE A 775 28.22 -7.01 -31.16
C ILE A 775 28.17 -6.60 -29.68
N THR A 776 29.06 -7.13 -28.85
CA THR A 776 29.13 -6.80 -27.41
C THR A 776 29.42 -5.32 -27.19
N ARG A 777 30.36 -4.76 -27.95
CA ARG A 777 30.67 -3.31 -27.96
C ARG A 777 29.44 -2.50 -28.33
N ASP A 778 28.82 -2.82 -29.45
CA ASP A 778 27.72 -2.04 -30.01
C ASP A 778 26.47 -2.13 -29.11
N LEU A 779 26.21 -3.29 -28.50
CA LEU A 779 25.15 -3.49 -27.52
C LEU A 779 25.38 -2.66 -26.26
N PHE A 780 26.61 -2.63 -25.76
CA PHE A 780 26.98 -1.81 -24.61
C PHE A 780 26.81 -0.31 -24.91
N LEU A 781 27.33 0.16 -26.06
CA LEU A 781 27.20 1.55 -26.48
C LEU A 781 25.75 1.94 -26.75
N PHE A 782 24.92 1.02 -27.26
CA PHE A 782 23.49 1.22 -27.41
C PHE A 782 22.82 1.40 -26.03
N GLY A 783 23.05 0.48 -25.09
CA GLY A 783 22.48 0.56 -23.74
C GLY A 783 22.92 1.81 -22.98
N LEU A 784 24.16 2.27 -23.18
CA LEU A 784 24.68 3.50 -22.60
C LEU A 784 23.96 4.75 -23.14
N ARG A 785 23.77 4.82 -24.46
CA ARG A 785 23.16 5.98 -25.15
C ARG A 785 21.64 6.01 -25.04
N GLN A 786 21.00 4.87 -25.29
CA GLN A 786 19.54 4.75 -25.38
C GLN A 786 18.89 4.44 -24.03
N ARG A 787 19.66 3.99 -23.02
CA ARG A 787 19.16 3.59 -21.68
C ARG A 787 18.17 2.43 -21.69
N TYR A 788 18.11 1.67 -22.78
CA TYR A 788 17.40 0.40 -22.87
C TYR A 788 18.09 -0.55 -23.85
N LEU A 789 17.74 -1.84 -23.79
CA LEU A 789 18.00 -2.85 -24.82
C LEU A 789 16.65 -3.42 -25.31
N LEU A 790 16.62 -4.10 -26.45
CA LEU A 790 15.42 -4.77 -26.96
C LEU A 790 15.53 -6.28 -26.77
N PHE A 791 14.43 -6.91 -26.40
CA PHE A 791 14.30 -8.36 -26.36
C PHE A 791 12.87 -8.81 -26.67
N ARG A 792 12.70 -10.08 -27.01
CA ARG A 792 11.39 -10.67 -27.25
C ARG A 792 10.83 -11.28 -25.98
N ASN A 793 9.65 -10.83 -25.55
CA ASN A 793 8.98 -11.39 -24.37
C ASN A 793 8.34 -12.77 -24.68
N LYS A 794 7.80 -13.44 -23.66
CA LYS A 794 7.15 -14.75 -23.81
C LYS A 794 5.91 -14.72 -24.71
N ALA A 795 5.29 -13.55 -24.89
CA ALA A 795 4.14 -13.36 -25.78
C ALA A 795 4.56 -13.07 -27.24
N GLY A 796 5.87 -13.08 -27.54
CA GLY A 796 6.39 -12.85 -28.89
C GLY A 796 6.50 -11.37 -29.29
N ALA A 797 6.19 -10.44 -28.39
CA ALA A 797 6.33 -9.00 -28.62
C ALA A 797 7.76 -8.54 -28.34
N GLU A 798 8.26 -7.62 -29.17
CA GLU A 798 9.54 -6.95 -28.95
C GLU A 798 9.36 -5.79 -27.97
N VAL A 799 10.13 -5.84 -26.88
CA VAL A 799 9.98 -4.95 -25.72
C VAL A 799 11.32 -4.40 -25.27
N ARG A 800 11.27 -3.24 -24.60
CA ARG A 800 12.40 -2.55 -24.00
C ARG A 800 12.73 -3.15 -22.64
N LEU A 801 14.03 -3.37 -22.42
CA LEU A 801 14.66 -3.62 -21.15
C LEU A 801 15.40 -2.34 -20.74
N PRO A 802 14.85 -1.50 -19.86
CA PRO A 802 15.58 -0.38 -19.25
C PRO A 802 16.92 -0.84 -18.67
N VAL A 803 18.01 -0.13 -19.02
CA VAL A 803 19.35 -0.40 -18.50
C VAL A 803 20.03 0.89 -18.05
N ASP A 804 20.82 0.80 -16.97
CA ASP A 804 21.62 1.91 -16.47
C ASP A 804 23.12 1.57 -16.47
N PHE A 805 23.68 1.43 -17.67
CA PHE A 805 25.09 1.11 -17.84
C PHE A 805 26.01 2.24 -17.34
N ALA A 806 25.55 3.50 -17.38
CA ALA A 806 26.35 4.65 -16.96
C ALA A 806 26.66 4.60 -15.45
N THR A 807 25.68 4.31 -14.60
CA THR A 807 25.91 4.20 -13.15
C THR A 807 26.87 3.06 -12.82
N GLY A 808 26.77 1.93 -13.52
CA GLY A 808 27.70 0.82 -13.36
C GLY A 808 29.14 1.19 -13.73
N VAL A 809 29.35 1.93 -14.82
CA VAL A 809 30.66 2.46 -15.22
C VAL A 809 31.21 3.44 -14.17
N THR A 810 30.39 4.38 -13.69
CA THR A 810 30.80 5.35 -12.66
C THR A 810 31.19 4.65 -11.34
N THR A 811 30.47 3.60 -10.97
CA THR A 811 30.78 2.81 -9.77
C THR A 811 32.12 2.09 -9.89
N LEU A 812 32.43 1.54 -11.07
CA LEU A 812 33.71 0.91 -11.35
C LEU A 812 34.88 1.91 -11.32
N LYS A 813 34.69 3.10 -11.90
CA LYS A 813 35.67 4.20 -11.85
C LYS A 813 36.00 4.59 -10.41
N ARG A 814 34.97 4.83 -9.58
CA ARG A 814 35.16 5.20 -8.17
C ARG A 814 35.91 4.14 -7.38
N ARG A 815 35.55 2.85 -7.54
CA ARG A 815 36.27 1.74 -6.88
C ARG A 815 37.75 1.67 -7.26
N ARG A 816 38.07 2.00 -8.52
CA ARG A 816 39.45 2.06 -8.99
C ARG A 816 40.20 3.24 -8.36
N ASP A 817 39.58 4.41 -8.32
CA ASP A 817 40.19 5.61 -7.72
C ASP A 817 40.38 5.44 -6.20
N ASP A 818 39.44 4.78 -5.51
CA ASP A 818 39.57 4.41 -4.09
C ASP A 818 40.73 3.41 -3.88
N ARG A 819 40.93 2.45 -4.79
CA ARG A 819 42.09 1.52 -4.74
C ARG A 819 43.43 2.22 -5.02
N LEU A 820 43.44 3.23 -5.89
CA LEU A 820 44.65 4.01 -6.23
C LEU A 820 45.03 4.99 -5.12
N THR A 821 44.04 5.52 -4.39
CA THR A 821 44.24 6.43 -3.25
C THR A 821 44.52 5.67 -1.94
N ALA A 822 44.07 4.43 -1.80
CA ALA A 822 44.47 3.50 -0.74
C ALA A 822 45.89 2.96 -0.93
N ARG A 823 46.91 3.84 -0.98
CA ARG A 823 48.28 3.44 -0.68
C ARG A 823 48.43 3.26 0.84
N PRO A 824 49.08 2.20 1.33
CA PRO A 824 49.41 2.11 2.74
C PRO A 824 50.36 3.25 3.10
N ASP A 825 50.05 3.95 4.20
CA ASP A 825 50.94 4.93 4.81
C ASP A 825 52.29 4.24 5.12
N PRO A 826 53.44 4.71 4.59
CA PRO A 826 54.74 4.08 4.85
C PRO A 826 55.20 4.20 6.32
N CYS A 827 54.39 4.80 7.20
CA CYS A 827 54.73 5.11 8.57
C CYS A 827 53.74 4.51 9.59
N ALA A 828 53.50 3.20 9.52
CA ALA A 828 52.90 2.44 10.62
C ALA A 828 53.90 1.37 11.11
N PRO A 829 54.40 1.46 12.35
CA PRO A 829 55.30 0.43 12.88
C PRO A 829 54.51 -0.86 13.08
N SER A 830 55.12 -1.98 12.71
CA SER A 830 54.58 -3.32 12.91
C SER A 830 54.22 -3.57 14.39
N ARG A 831 52.96 -3.97 14.61
CA ARG A 831 52.52 -4.71 15.80
C ARG A 831 51.67 -5.89 15.37
#